data_AF-A0A1L9Q2R4-F1
#
_entry.id   AF-A0A1L9Q2R4-F1
#
_cell.length_a   1.000
_cell.length_b   1.000
_cell.length_c   1.000
_cell.angle_alpha   90.00
_cell.angle_beta   90.00
_cell.angle_gamma   90.00
#
_symmetry.space_group_name_H-M   'P 1'
#
loop_
_entity.id
_entity.type
_entity.pdbx_description
1 polymer ?
#
loop_
_entity_poly.entity_id
_entity_poly.type
_entity_poly.pdbx_seq_one_letter_code
_entity_poly.pdbx_strand_id
1 'polypeptide(L)'
;MKHLDRFLRHVHGKEKPDQPPSIGSEVYSQPPPNAFAQNAPQARNAPSEPLSVFAHFLVGTAGAMSPAEWERDIIEAQKAHIDGFALNIAPQDDYTDRVLQAAYDAAERIGDFSLFISFDYLSGGPWPQDRVITIINTYKSRRAQYLYKGKPLVSTFEGVGNSGDWPNIKSATGCIFIPSWTSLAPSGLHTVHNVIDGAFSWDAWPVGAEDKDSSSDKAWIDALAGKPYMMAVSPWFYTNLPQWNKNWLWRGDNLWHYRWRHVMDLQPALVQILSWNDYGETHYIGPIYEPGVPDGAMRFVKGCPHDAWRELLPHYIDAYRRQNAMIREGVSNPGAVTSYAPKQPLPYKDKIVYWYRLNPSTSGNAGGTTGNNPNMGQPELKPGDVSEDKVFVSVLVTEPSDVHIRIGDAAPTILSAEECGVNHVSVPFNGQSGPVHFAIVRHGREIESTRGPAITENCADGMVNWNSISNHQPSLAYRQYERLPETLHFDYQPPTAAPPARPNVNPATINPADYSQSYCDFMTENPTIFHAVHSFAKQLEGKGYRFLSERELWTPKLERGGKYYTTRNGSSLVAFSVGSEYKSGNGLAIVAGHIDALTAKLKPVSKLPTKAGYTQLGVAPYAGGLGKTWWDRDLSIGGKVLVRNSSTGKIESKLVKLDWPIARIPSLAEHFGAPAQGPFNKETQMVPIIGVDNSDLYESAGKTDTAAADEGIEPGTFAASQSPKLVKVISKELGITNYSSILSWELELYDSQPARLGGLEKDFIFAGRIDDKLCCYAAQEALIASSDDTSPASIKMVGFFDDEEIGSLLRQGARSNLMSSVIERITQSFASSYGPDLLAQTVANSFLISSDVTHAVNPNFLNVYLENHSPRLNVGVSVSADSNGHMTTDSVSYGFIKRVADRTGSEIQVFQIRNDSRSGGTIGPMTSAQIGMRAIDVGIPQLSMHSIRATTGSLDPGLGVKLFKGFFDHFEEVDKEFTDF
;
A
#
# COMPACT_ATOMS: atom_id res chain seq x y z
N MET A 1 5.19 -28.49 -5.43
CA MET A 1 5.39 -28.62 -3.97
C MET A 1 5.99 -29.96 -3.52
N LYS A 2 7.08 -30.41 -4.15
CA LYS A 2 7.87 -31.57 -3.70
C LYS A 2 9.30 -31.16 -3.32
N HIS A 3 9.46 -30.02 -2.64
CA HIS A 3 10.76 -29.34 -2.54
C HIS A 3 11.73 -29.96 -1.51
N LEU A 4 11.31 -30.48 -0.34
CA LEU A 4 12.26 -30.90 0.71
C LEU A 4 12.49 -32.42 0.92
N ASP A 5 11.61 -33.31 0.42
CA ASP A 5 11.59 -34.72 0.88
C ASP A 5 12.74 -35.62 0.32
N ARG A 6 13.53 -35.09 -0.63
CA ARG A 6 14.76 -35.73 -1.14
C ARG A 6 16.04 -35.20 -0.50
N PHE A 7 15.98 -34.10 0.26
CA PHE A 7 17.09 -33.18 0.48
C PHE A 7 18.09 -33.61 1.57
N LEU A 8 17.66 -34.09 2.73
CA LEU A 8 18.54 -34.17 3.92
C LEU A 8 18.94 -35.58 4.37
N ARG A 9 18.62 -36.64 3.60
CA ARG A 9 19.05 -38.02 3.92
C ARG A 9 20.58 -38.18 4.09
N HIS A 10 21.38 -37.28 3.53
CA HIS A 10 22.84 -37.35 3.52
C HIS A 10 23.55 -36.42 4.52
N VAL A 11 22.87 -35.44 5.11
CA VAL A 11 23.51 -34.36 5.90
C VAL A 11 23.71 -34.73 7.38
N HIS A 12 22.83 -35.56 7.92
CA HIS A 12 22.81 -35.89 9.35
C HIS A 12 23.16 -37.36 9.68
N GLY A 13 23.59 -38.16 8.70
CA GLY A 13 24.12 -39.50 8.96
C GLY A 13 25.51 -39.43 9.60
N LYS A 14 25.63 -39.69 10.90
CA LYS A 14 26.93 -39.79 11.59
C LYS A 14 27.46 -41.23 11.62
N GLU A 15 28.74 -41.36 11.26
CA GLU A 15 29.63 -42.42 11.75
C GLU A 15 29.56 -42.49 13.28
N LYS A 16 29.44 -43.71 13.82
CA LYS A 16 29.44 -43.98 15.26
C LYS A 16 30.82 -43.74 15.87
N PRO A 17 30.90 -43.16 17.08
CA PRO A 17 32.00 -43.41 18.00
C PRO A 17 31.54 -44.20 19.24
N ASP A 18 32.46 -45.02 19.74
CA ASP A 18 32.33 -45.91 20.89
C ASP A 18 31.99 -45.21 22.22
N GLN A 19 31.40 -45.99 23.14
CA GLN A 19 31.03 -45.60 24.51
C GLN A 19 32.22 -45.14 25.37
N PRO A 20 32.00 -44.17 26.27
CA PRO A 20 32.72 -44.07 27.54
C PRO A 20 31.78 -44.10 28.79
N PRO A 21 32.34 -44.26 30.01
CA PRO A 21 31.70 -44.98 31.12
C PRO A 21 30.88 -44.12 32.09
N SER A 22 30.10 -44.81 32.92
CA SER A 22 29.21 -44.26 33.96
C SER A 22 29.94 -43.78 35.22
N ILE A 23 29.78 -42.52 35.64
CA ILE A 23 29.92 -42.07 37.05
C ILE A 23 29.02 -40.84 37.33
N GLY A 24 28.22 -40.93 38.41
CA GLY A 24 28.05 -39.84 39.39
C GLY A 24 26.93 -38.82 39.21
N SER A 25 25.88 -38.94 40.03
CA SER A 25 24.85 -37.93 40.28
C SER A 25 25.39 -36.75 41.11
N GLU A 26 25.42 -35.53 40.54
CA GLU A 26 25.45 -34.28 41.32
C GLU A 26 24.53 -33.23 40.70
N VAL A 27 23.80 -32.56 41.60
CA VAL A 27 22.81 -31.51 41.36
C VAL A 27 23.52 -30.24 40.89
N TYR A 28 23.23 -29.78 39.66
CA TYR A 28 23.76 -28.49 39.16
C TYR A 28 22.71 -27.39 39.24
N SER A 29 23.05 -26.37 40.04
CA SER A 29 22.46 -25.05 40.14
C SER A 29 22.73 -24.22 38.88
N GLN A 30 21.82 -23.30 38.55
CA GLN A 30 21.92 -22.40 37.39
C GLN A 30 23.19 -21.54 37.42
N PRO A 31 23.84 -21.25 36.27
CA PRO A 31 24.90 -20.26 36.22
C PRO A 31 24.32 -18.83 36.18
N PRO A 32 25.01 -17.83 36.74
CA PRO A 32 24.52 -16.46 36.79
C PRO A 32 24.61 -15.76 35.42
N PRO A 33 23.75 -14.74 35.17
CA PRO A 33 23.85 -13.91 33.98
C PRO A 33 25.04 -12.96 34.16
N ASN A 34 26.04 -13.08 33.25
CA ASN A 34 27.20 -12.19 33.04
C ASN A 34 28.55 -12.92 33.11
N ALA A 35 28.82 -13.78 32.14
CA ALA A 35 30.16 -14.31 31.90
C ALA A 35 30.45 -14.53 30.40
N PHE A 36 30.25 -13.51 29.54
CA PHE A 36 30.77 -13.55 28.15
C PHE A 36 31.37 -12.22 27.67
N ALA A 37 31.79 -11.34 28.58
CA ALA A 37 32.69 -10.25 28.27
C ALA A 37 34.14 -10.69 28.52
N GLN A 38 34.70 -11.52 27.64
CA GLN A 38 36.16 -11.68 27.41
C GLN A 38 36.39 -12.87 26.47
N ASN A 39 36.44 -12.60 25.17
CA ASN A 39 37.31 -13.24 24.18
C ASN A 39 36.93 -12.69 22.79
N ALA A 40 37.55 -11.58 22.40
CA ALA A 40 37.49 -11.11 21.02
C ALA A 40 38.15 -12.16 20.10
N PRO A 41 37.45 -12.74 19.11
CA PRO A 41 38.08 -13.59 18.12
C PRO A 41 39.05 -12.75 17.28
N GLN A 42 40.24 -13.30 17.01
CA GLN A 42 41.23 -12.75 16.08
C GLN A 42 40.56 -12.33 14.75
N ALA A 43 40.96 -11.16 14.25
CA ALA A 43 40.45 -10.57 13.01
C ALA A 43 40.55 -11.55 11.82
N ARG A 44 39.41 -12.15 11.44
CA ARG A 44 39.25 -12.72 10.09
C ARG A 44 39.04 -11.55 9.13
N ASN A 45 39.72 -11.57 7.98
CA ASN A 45 39.61 -10.52 6.96
C ASN A 45 38.15 -10.38 6.51
N ALA A 46 37.52 -9.23 6.79
CA ALA A 46 36.20 -8.90 6.25
C ALA A 46 36.23 -8.90 4.70
N PRO A 47 35.18 -9.38 4.03
CA PRO A 47 35.12 -9.33 2.57
C PRO A 47 35.22 -7.88 2.09
N SER A 48 36.03 -7.65 1.05
CA SER A 48 36.15 -6.33 0.39
C SER A 48 34.98 -6.03 -0.56
N GLU A 49 34.09 -7.00 -0.73
CA GLU A 49 33.02 -7.02 -1.73
C GLU A 49 31.70 -6.41 -1.20
N PRO A 50 30.79 -5.99 -2.09
CA PRO A 50 29.47 -5.49 -1.69
C PRO A 50 28.66 -6.56 -0.94
N LEU A 51 28.22 -6.22 0.26
CA LEU A 51 27.38 -7.07 1.10
C LEU A 51 25.92 -7.01 0.65
N SER A 52 25.37 -8.14 0.20
CA SER A 52 24.01 -8.20 -0.37
C SER A 52 23.13 -9.19 0.36
N VAL A 53 21.87 -8.79 0.60
CA VAL A 53 20.84 -9.57 1.27
C VAL A 53 19.69 -9.83 0.32
N PHE A 54 19.32 -11.09 0.17
CA PHE A 54 18.24 -11.52 -0.70
C PHE A 54 17.17 -12.27 0.08
N ALA A 55 15.93 -12.27 -0.41
CA ALA A 55 14.93 -13.24 0.00
C ALA A 55 14.68 -14.26 -1.11
N HIS A 56 14.56 -15.53 -0.76
CA HIS A 56 14.20 -16.59 -1.68
C HIS A 56 12.72 -16.47 -2.05
N PHE A 57 12.39 -16.46 -3.33
CA PHE A 57 11.03 -16.25 -3.80
C PHE A 57 10.60 -17.45 -4.63
N LEU A 58 9.61 -18.21 -4.14
CA LEU A 58 9.05 -19.34 -4.87
C LEU A 58 8.18 -18.83 -6.02
N VAL A 59 8.68 -18.97 -7.25
CA VAL A 59 7.92 -18.57 -8.45
C VAL A 59 6.70 -19.47 -8.65
N GLY A 60 6.80 -20.73 -8.21
CA GLY A 60 5.69 -21.70 -8.26
C GLY A 60 4.47 -21.29 -7.43
N THR A 61 4.62 -20.41 -6.42
CA THR A 61 3.47 -19.88 -5.65
C THR A 61 3.00 -18.52 -6.18
N ALA A 62 3.62 -18.02 -7.25
CA ALA A 62 3.39 -16.69 -7.80
C ALA A 62 2.65 -16.69 -9.14
N GLY A 63 2.17 -17.84 -9.61
CA GLY A 63 1.49 -17.99 -10.90
C GLY A 63 0.25 -17.11 -11.08
N ALA A 64 -0.40 -16.72 -9.98
CA ALA A 64 -1.58 -15.85 -9.97
C ALA A 64 -1.26 -14.38 -9.59
N MET A 65 -0.01 -14.06 -9.24
CA MET A 65 0.35 -12.70 -8.83
C MET A 65 0.24 -11.72 -9.99
N SER A 66 -0.40 -10.59 -9.72
CA SER A 66 -0.49 -9.42 -10.59
C SER A 66 0.81 -8.61 -10.58
N PRO A 67 1.06 -7.77 -11.59
CA PRO A 67 2.19 -6.85 -11.59
C PRO A 67 2.23 -5.93 -10.35
N ALA A 68 1.08 -5.51 -9.84
CA ALA A 68 0.98 -4.65 -8.66
C ALA A 68 1.37 -5.38 -7.36
N GLU A 69 1.10 -6.68 -7.26
CA GLU A 69 1.54 -7.51 -6.13
C GLU A 69 3.06 -7.74 -6.17
N TRP A 70 3.65 -7.93 -7.36
CA TRP A 70 5.11 -7.95 -7.52
C TRP A 70 5.76 -6.63 -7.11
N GLU A 71 5.23 -5.50 -7.56
CA GLU A 71 5.72 -4.17 -7.16
C GLU A 71 5.61 -3.97 -5.64
N ARG A 72 4.50 -4.39 -5.04
CA ARG A 72 4.29 -4.29 -3.59
C ARG A 72 5.32 -5.11 -2.81
N ASP A 73 5.54 -6.36 -3.20
CA ASP A 73 6.51 -7.23 -2.53
C ASP A 73 7.93 -6.66 -2.63
N ILE A 74 8.30 -6.09 -3.78
CA ILE A 74 9.59 -5.42 -3.97
C ILE A 74 9.71 -4.20 -3.04
N ILE A 75 8.67 -3.37 -2.94
CA ILE A 75 8.65 -2.21 -2.06
C ILE A 75 8.78 -2.64 -0.58
N GLU A 76 8.05 -3.66 -0.15
CA GLU A 76 8.13 -4.18 1.22
C GLU A 76 9.52 -4.78 1.51
N ALA A 77 10.14 -5.45 0.54
CA ALA A 77 11.50 -5.94 0.67
C ALA A 77 12.53 -4.80 0.77
N GLN A 78 12.39 -3.73 -0.02
CA GLN A 78 13.24 -2.54 0.07
C GLN A 78 13.11 -1.83 1.42
N LYS A 79 11.89 -1.69 1.95
CA LYS A 79 11.65 -1.15 3.30
C LYS A 79 12.35 -1.99 4.37
N ALA A 80 12.44 -3.30 4.16
CA ALA A 80 13.17 -4.22 5.03
C ALA A 80 14.69 -4.26 4.77
N HIS A 81 15.22 -3.39 3.91
CA HIS A 81 16.62 -3.30 3.48
C HIS A 81 17.15 -4.55 2.73
N ILE A 82 16.24 -5.37 2.18
CA ILE A 82 16.58 -6.49 1.31
C ILE A 82 16.92 -5.93 -0.08
N ASP A 83 18.03 -6.35 -0.69
CA ASP A 83 18.50 -5.83 -1.97
C ASP A 83 17.85 -6.50 -3.18
N GLY A 84 17.25 -7.68 -2.99
CA GLY A 84 16.72 -8.44 -4.11
C GLY A 84 16.01 -9.74 -3.79
N PHE A 85 15.49 -10.39 -4.83
CA PHE A 85 14.93 -11.74 -4.75
C PHE A 85 15.75 -12.77 -5.53
N ALA A 86 15.87 -13.95 -4.93
CA ALA A 86 16.33 -15.16 -5.62
C ALA A 86 15.10 -15.92 -6.13
N LEU A 87 14.83 -15.86 -7.44
CA LEU A 87 13.65 -16.40 -8.07
C LEU A 87 13.80 -17.91 -8.28
N ASN A 88 13.16 -18.70 -7.41
CA ASN A 88 13.16 -20.15 -7.49
C ASN A 88 12.15 -20.64 -8.50
N ILE A 89 12.65 -21.25 -9.57
CA ILE A 89 11.85 -21.75 -10.68
C ILE A 89 12.02 -23.26 -10.83
N ALA A 90 10.96 -23.92 -11.30
CA ALA A 90 10.96 -25.36 -11.50
C ALA A 90 10.49 -25.72 -12.92
N PRO A 91 11.01 -26.81 -13.52
CA PRO A 91 10.84 -27.10 -14.95
C PRO A 91 9.41 -27.54 -15.31
N GLN A 92 8.62 -27.99 -14.33
CA GLN A 92 7.24 -28.42 -14.55
C GLN A 92 6.24 -27.26 -14.61
N ASP A 93 6.63 -26.05 -14.24
CA ASP A 93 5.71 -24.91 -14.12
C ASP A 93 5.61 -24.18 -15.48
N ASP A 94 4.49 -24.38 -16.17
CA ASP A 94 4.23 -23.88 -17.54
C ASP A 94 4.14 -22.34 -17.63
N TYR A 95 3.92 -21.67 -16.49
CA TYR A 95 3.85 -20.21 -16.38
C TYR A 95 5.19 -19.54 -16.05
N THR A 96 6.29 -20.29 -15.90
CA THR A 96 7.60 -19.76 -15.47
C THR A 96 8.04 -18.52 -16.24
N ASP A 97 7.99 -18.54 -17.58
CA ASP A 97 8.48 -17.43 -18.41
C ASP A 97 7.67 -16.15 -18.20
N ARG A 98 6.34 -16.27 -18.11
CA ARG A 98 5.45 -15.13 -17.86
C ARG A 98 5.72 -14.51 -16.50
N VAL A 99 5.93 -15.33 -15.47
CA VAL A 99 6.14 -14.83 -14.10
C VAL A 99 7.54 -14.21 -13.95
N LEU A 100 8.58 -14.81 -14.53
CA LEU A 100 9.91 -14.19 -14.57
C LEU A 100 9.89 -12.84 -15.29
N GLN A 101 9.21 -12.74 -16.43
CA GLN A 101 9.07 -11.47 -17.15
C GLN A 101 8.40 -10.41 -16.26
N ALA A 102 7.29 -10.76 -15.60
CA ALA A 102 6.58 -9.88 -14.69
C ALA A 102 7.45 -9.42 -13.50
N ALA A 103 8.21 -10.34 -12.89
CA ALA A 103 9.10 -10.03 -11.78
C ALA A 103 10.21 -9.04 -12.20
N TYR A 104 10.90 -9.30 -13.32
CA TYR A 104 11.93 -8.39 -13.83
C TYR A 104 11.37 -7.04 -14.26
N ASP A 105 10.19 -7.01 -14.90
CA ASP A 105 9.53 -5.74 -15.27
C ASP A 105 9.18 -4.90 -14.04
N ALA A 106 8.68 -5.54 -12.97
CA ALA A 106 8.37 -4.86 -11.71
C ALA A 106 9.64 -4.32 -11.03
N ALA A 107 10.71 -5.12 -10.92
CA ALA A 107 11.97 -4.68 -10.33
C ALA A 107 12.63 -3.55 -11.12
N GLU A 108 12.58 -3.59 -12.45
CA GLU A 108 13.06 -2.48 -13.27
C GLU A 108 12.19 -1.22 -13.08
N ARG A 109 10.87 -1.35 -13.03
CA ARG A 109 9.96 -0.21 -12.85
C ARG A 109 10.18 0.50 -11.51
N ILE A 110 10.33 -0.26 -10.42
CA ILE A 110 10.58 0.29 -9.08
C ILE A 110 12.00 0.86 -8.99
N GLY A 111 13.00 0.15 -9.57
CA GLY A 111 14.41 0.52 -9.45
C GLY A 111 15.04 0.09 -8.12
N ASP A 112 16.36 0.15 -8.04
CA ASP A 112 17.16 -0.18 -6.84
C ASP A 112 16.83 -1.52 -6.16
N PHE A 113 16.40 -2.50 -6.94
CA PHE A 113 16.13 -3.86 -6.50
C PHE A 113 16.61 -4.88 -7.54
N SER A 114 17.33 -5.89 -7.10
CA SER A 114 17.95 -6.88 -7.98
C SER A 114 17.25 -8.24 -7.92
N LEU A 115 17.37 -9.01 -9.00
CA LEU A 115 16.83 -10.35 -9.11
C LEU A 115 17.91 -11.28 -9.64
N PHE A 116 17.91 -12.53 -9.18
CA PHE A 116 18.65 -13.59 -9.83
C PHE A 116 17.88 -14.89 -9.83
N ILE A 117 18.21 -15.77 -10.78
CA ILE A 117 17.46 -16.99 -11.01
C ILE A 117 18.07 -18.13 -10.18
N SER A 118 17.22 -18.86 -9.47
CA SER A 118 17.55 -20.08 -8.75
C SER A 118 16.81 -21.26 -9.40
N PHE A 119 17.53 -22.15 -10.07
CA PHE A 119 16.90 -23.31 -10.72
C PHE A 119 16.69 -24.44 -9.72
N ASP A 120 15.44 -24.83 -9.49
CA ASP A 120 15.12 -25.99 -8.66
C ASP A 120 15.30 -27.28 -9.47
N TYR A 121 16.30 -28.08 -9.09
CA TYR A 121 16.61 -29.36 -9.73
C TYR A 121 15.96 -30.56 -9.03
N LEU A 122 15.27 -30.37 -7.91
CA LEU A 122 14.56 -31.43 -7.19
C LEU A 122 13.05 -31.44 -7.46
N SER A 123 12.48 -30.29 -7.84
CA SER A 123 11.11 -30.21 -8.30
C SER A 123 11.02 -30.53 -9.80
N GLY A 124 10.08 -31.40 -10.20
CA GLY A 124 9.78 -31.70 -11.61
C GLY A 124 10.83 -32.49 -12.41
N GLY A 125 12.05 -32.63 -11.92
CA GLY A 125 13.15 -33.37 -12.59
C GLY A 125 14.32 -32.47 -12.99
N PRO A 126 15.34 -32.99 -13.68
CA PRO A 126 16.49 -32.20 -14.11
C PRO A 126 16.10 -31.19 -15.19
N TRP A 127 16.73 -30.02 -15.18
CA TRP A 127 16.56 -29.03 -16.23
C TRP A 127 17.31 -29.42 -17.51
N PRO A 128 16.69 -29.31 -18.70
CA PRO A 128 17.43 -29.38 -19.97
C PRO A 128 18.47 -28.26 -20.03
N GLN A 129 19.72 -28.60 -20.33
CA GLN A 129 20.85 -27.65 -20.35
C GLN A 129 20.56 -26.42 -21.23
N ASP A 130 20.05 -26.62 -22.44
CA ASP A 130 19.72 -25.54 -23.38
C ASP A 130 18.64 -24.60 -22.83
N ARG A 131 17.71 -25.14 -22.02
CA ARG A 131 16.66 -24.33 -21.37
C ARG A 131 17.25 -23.43 -20.30
N VAL A 132 18.18 -23.94 -19.50
CA VAL A 132 18.92 -23.14 -18.51
C VAL A 132 19.69 -22.01 -19.19
N ILE A 133 20.44 -22.33 -20.25
CA ILE A 133 21.21 -21.35 -21.04
C ILE A 133 20.29 -20.27 -21.61
N THR A 134 19.14 -20.67 -22.17
CA THR A 134 18.16 -19.76 -22.76
C THR A 134 17.61 -18.78 -21.72
N ILE A 135 17.18 -19.30 -20.56
CA ILE A 135 16.63 -18.46 -19.48
C ILE A 135 17.70 -17.47 -18.99
N ILE A 136 18.92 -17.93 -18.71
CA ILE A 136 20.00 -17.04 -18.25
C ILE A 136 20.29 -15.97 -19.31
N ASN A 137 20.43 -16.34 -20.59
CA ASN A 137 20.71 -15.38 -21.66
C ASN A 137 19.59 -14.36 -21.88
N THR A 138 18.35 -14.73 -21.57
CA THR A 138 17.19 -13.83 -21.64
C THR A 138 17.29 -12.71 -20.60
N TYR A 139 17.70 -13.03 -19.38
CA TYR A 139 17.69 -12.07 -18.26
C TYR A 139 19.04 -11.46 -17.91
N LYS A 140 20.16 -12.06 -18.33
CA LYS A 140 21.51 -11.64 -17.89
C LYS A 140 21.88 -10.19 -18.16
N SER A 141 21.26 -9.57 -19.15
CA SER A 141 21.50 -8.17 -19.56
C SER A 141 20.40 -7.20 -19.09
N ARG A 142 19.40 -7.70 -18.37
CA ARG A 142 18.33 -6.88 -17.78
C ARG A 142 18.91 -6.03 -16.65
N ARG A 143 18.39 -4.82 -16.47
CA ARG A 143 18.91 -3.88 -15.47
C ARG A 143 18.69 -4.40 -14.05
N ALA A 144 17.61 -5.13 -13.83
CA ALA A 144 17.33 -5.76 -12.54
C ALA A 144 18.15 -7.03 -12.29
N GLN A 145 18.94 -7.55 -13.24
CA GLN A 145 19.77 -8.74 -12.97
C GLN A 145 20.87 -8.41 -11.96
N TYR A 146 20.95 -9.20 -10.88
CA TYR A 146 22.06 -9.07 -9.94
C TYR A 146 23.37 -9.53 -10.59
N LEU A 147 24.37 -8.65 -10.53
CA LEU A 147 25.72 -8.90 -11.01
C LEU A 147 26.68 -8.98 -9.83
N TYR A 148 27.28 -10.15 -9.62
CA TYR A 148 28.34 -10.32 -8.63
C TYR A 148 29.69 -10.34 -9.35
N LYS A 149 30.59 -9.42 -8.96
CA LYS A 149 31.85 -9.16 -9.67
C LYS A 149 31.67 -8.92 -11.18
N GLY A 150 30.60 -8.19 -11.53
CA GLY A 150 30.27 -7.85 -12.92
C GLY A 150 29.70 -9.00 -13.75
N LYS A 151 29.45 -10.18 -13.14
CA LYS A 151 28.90 -11.35 -13.82
C LYS A 151 27.49 -11.69 -13.30
N PRO A 152 26.56 -12.14 -14.14
CA PRO A 152 25.22 -12.57 -13.72
C PRO A 152 25.33 -13.68 -12.68
N LEU A 153 24.75 -13.47 -11.50
CA LEU A 153 24.65 -14.52 -10.49
C LEU A 153 23.50 -15.46 -10.86
N VAL A 154 23.77 -16.76 -10.75
CA VAL A 154 22.78 -17.83 -10.87
C VAL A 154 22.97 -18.79 -9.70
N SER A 155 21.86 -19.30 -9.18
CA SER A 155 21.84 -20.28 -8.10
C SER A 155 21.01 -21.49 -8.51
N THR A 156 20.96 -22.49 -7.63
CA THR A 156 20.08 -23.63 -7.73
C THR A 156 19.54 -24.01 -6.37
N PHE A 157 18.44 -24.74 -6.38
CA PHE A 157 18.12 -25.65 -5.30
C PHE A 157 18.63 -27.04 -5.69
N GLU A 158 19.73 -27.47 -5.06
CA GLU A 158 20.43 -28.74 -5.34
C GLU A 158 20.90 -28.89 -6.79
N GLY A 159 20.96 -30.11 -7.32
CA GLY A 159 21.37 -30.40 -8.70
C GLY A 159 22.76 -31.02 -8.86
N VAL A 160 23.31 -31.62 -7.80
CA VAL A 160 24.62 -32.33 -7.81
C VAL A 160 24.76 -33.28 -9.00
N GLY A 161 23.73 -34.07 -9.29
CA GLY A 161 23.71 -35.04 -10.39
C GLY A 161 23.79 -34.41 -11.78
N ASN A 162 23.57 -33.10 -11.91
CA ASN A 162 23.61 -32.34 -13.16
C ASN A 162 24.77 -31.34 -13.19
N SER A 163 25.70 -31.42 -12.23
CA SER A 163 26.84 -30.50 -12.13
C SER A 163 27.79 -30.56 -13.32
N GLY A 164 27.78 -31.66 -14.08
CA GLY A 164 28.50 -31.81 -15.35
C GLY A 164 28.05 -30.82 -16.43
N ASP A 165 26.83 -30.30 -16.36
CA ASP A 165 26.30 -29.34 -17.35
C ASP A 165 26.84 -27.93 -17.13
N TRP A 166 27.24 -27.61 -15.90
CA TRP A 166 27.50 -26.24 -15.48
C TRP A 166 28.74 -25.60 -16.09
N PRO A 167 29.86 -26.30 -16.35
CA PRO A 167 30.97 -25.72 -17.10
C PRO A 167 30.54 -25.18 -18.46
N ASN A 168 29.69 -25.91 -19.19
CA ASN A 168 29.16 -25.47 -20.48
C ASN A 168 28.14 -24.33 -20.32
N ILE A 169 27.23 -24.41 -19.35
CA ILE A 169 26.28 -23.31 -19.05
C ILE A 169 27.03 -22.01 -18.74
N LYS A 170 28.06 -22.07 -17.89
CA LYS A 170 28.90 -20.91 -17.56
C LYS A 170 29.63 -20.37 -18.78
N SER A 171 30.20 -21.25 -19.60
CA SER A 171 30.87 -20.85 -20.85
C SER A 171 29.90 -20.13 -21.80
N ALA A 172 28.69 -20.66 -21.98
CA ALA A 172 27.69 -20.12 -22.90
C ALA A 172 27.03 -18.82 -22.41
N THR A 173 26.95 -18.60 -21.10
CA THR A 173 26.18 -17.48 -20.53
C THR A 173 27.06 -16.39 -19.94
N GLY A 174 28.27 -16.74 -19.46
CA GLY A 174 29.14 -15.86 -18.69
C GLY A 174 28.73 -15.70 -17.21
N CYS A 175 27.79 -16.52 -16.72
CA CYS A 175 27.31 -16.43 -15.34
C CYS A 175 28.35 -16.97 -14.34
N ILE A 176 28.12 -16.66 -13.07
CA ILE A 176 28.71 -17.39 -11.94
C ILE A 176 27.65 -18.28 -11.31
N PHE A 177 28.08 -19.39 -10.72
CA PHE A 177 27.17 -20.37 -10.12
C PHE A 177 27.42 -20.50 -8.61
N ILE A 178 26.41 -20.15 -7.82
CA ILE A 178 26.36 -20.34 -6.35
C ILE A 178 25.16 -21.25 -6.03
N PRO A 179 25.29 -22.57 -6.22
CA PRO A 179 24.21 -23.52 -6.01
C PRO A 179 23.97 -23.78 -4.52
N SER A 180 22.74 -24.16 -4.18
CA SER A 180 22.49 -24.86 -2.93
C SER A 180 23.00 -26.29 -3.02
N TRP A 181 23.77 -26.72 -2.02
CA TRP A 181 24.31 -28.09 -1.94
C TRP A 181 24.34 -28.66 -0.54
N THR A 182 23.32 -28.34 0.24
CA THR A 182 23.24 -28.82 1.61
C THR A 182 23.33 -30.35 1.65
N SER A 183 22.75 -31.07 0.67
CA SER A 183 22.78 -32.54 0.59
C SER A 183 24.18 -33.18 0.58
N LEU A 184 25.21 -32.48 0.08
CA LEU A 184 26.60 -32.97 0.04
C LEU A 184 27.37 -32.71 1.34
N ALA A 185 26.86 -31.82 2.20
CA ALA A 185 27.57 -31.24 3.33
C ALA A 185 28.90 -30.53 2.92
N PRO A 186 29.56 -29.79 3.83
CA PRO A 186 30.83 -29.14 3.52
C PRO A 186 31.92 -30.10 3.04
N SER A 187 31.93 -31.34 3.56
CA SER A 187 32.92 -32.35 3.21
C SER A 187 32.81 -32.80 1.75
N GLY A 188 31.62 -32.81 1.14
CA GLY A 188 31.41 -33.23 -0.25
C GLY A 188 31.90 -32.22 -1.30
N LEU A 189 32.19 -30.97 -0.91
CA LEU A 189 32.57 -29.90 -1.84
C LEU A 189 33.83 -30.21 -2.67
N HIS A 190 34.78 -30.98 -2.14
CA HIS A 190 36.02 -31.31 -2.86
C HIS A 190 35.78 -31.97 -4.23
N THR A 191 34.66 -32.70 -4.38
CA THR A 191 34.29 -33.39 -5.63
C THR A 191 33.81 -32.45 -6.74
N VAL A 192 33.32 -31.27 -6.36
CA VAL A 192 32.66 -30.31 -7.25
C VAL A 192 33.27 -28.90 -7.18
N HIS A 193 34.32 -28.73 -6.37
CA HIS A 193 34.96 -27.44 -6.13
C HIS A 193 35.37 -26.74 -7.43
N ASN A 194 35.80 -27.48 -8.46
CA ASN A 194 36.23 -26.89 -9.73
C ASN A 194 35.09 -26.43 -10.65
N VAL A 195 33.85 -26.86 -10.40
CA VAL A 195 32.70 -26.52 -11.26
C VAL A 195 31.84 -25.38 -10.72
N ILE A 196 32.00 -24.98 -9.45
CA ILE A 196 31.26 -23.86 -8.84
C ILE A 196 32.11 -22.63 -8.54
N ASP A 197 31.43 -21.50 -8.37
CA ASP A 197 32.04 -20.22 -8.03
C ASP A 197 31.76 -19.80 -6.57
N GLY A 198 30.86 -20.51 -5.88
CA GLY A 198 30.54 -20.38 -4.45
C GLY A 198 29.58 -21.48 -4.02
N ALA A 199 29.10 -21.48 -2.78
CA ALA A 199 28.01 -22.37 -2.37
C ALA A 199 27.02 -21.67 -1.44
N PHE A 200 25.81 -22.21 -1.44
CA PHE A 200 24.71 -21.87 -0.56
C PHE A 200 24.30 -23.11 0.24
N SER A 201 23.98 -22.93 1.51
CA SER A 201 23.39 -24.00 2.33
C SER A 201 22.06 -23.55 2.91
N TRP A 202 21.01 -24.34 2.76
CA TRP A 202 19.71 -24.16 3.44
C TRP A 202 19.73 -24.61 4.90
N ASP A 203 20.90 -24.95 5.45
CA ASP A 203 21.05 -25.34 6.85
C ASP A 203 20.90 -24.13 7.81
N ALA A 204 19.68 -23.61 7.89
CA ALA A 204 19.33 -22.46 8.73
C ALA A 204 18.79 -22.88 10.11
N TRP A 205 18.26 -24.09 10.25
CA TRP A 205 17.61 -24.57 11.47
C TRP A 205 18.54 -25.46 12.30
N PRO A 206 18.34 -25.54 13.62
CA PRO A 206 19.16 -26.39 14.47
C PRO A 206 18.84 -27.88 14.26
N VAL A 207 19.73 -28.71 14.78
CA VAL A 207 19.52 -30.16 14.88
C VAL A 207 18.94 -30.46 16.25
N GLY A 208 17.80 -31.14 16.30
CA GLY A 208 17.22 -31.52 17.59
C GLY A 208 16.47 -30.36 18.25
N ALA A 209 16.52 -30.35 19.58
CA ALA A 209 15.93 -29.31 20.42
C ALA A 209 16.95 -28.24 20.82
N GLU A 210 18.18 -28.25 20.30
CA GLU A 210 19.23 -27.30 20.67
C GLU A 210 19.06 -25.96 19.94
N ASP A 211 19.65 -24.90 20.47
CA ASP A 211 19.74 -23.62 19.75
C ASP A 211 20.73 -23.73 18.56
N LYS A 212 20.45 -23.02 17.48
CA LYS A 212 21.31 -23.04 16.28
C LYS A 212 22.63 -22.35 16.58
N ASP A 213 23.74 -23.01 16.31
CA ASP A 213 25.07 -22.42 16.33
C ASP A 213 25.58 -22.04 14.92
N SER A 214 26.81 -21.54 14.86
CA SER A 214 27.50 -21.14 13.63
C SER A 214 28.46 -22.21 13.07
N SER A 215 28.46 -23.44 13.61
CA SER A 215 29.50 -24.45 13.34
C SER A 215 29.46 -24.92 11.88
N SER A 216 28.27 -25.25 11.39
CA SER A 216 28.04 -25.64 9.99
C SER A 216 28.44 -24.54 9.01
N ASP A 217 28.09 -23.27 9.30
CA ASP A 217 28.48 -22.13 8.44
C ASP A 217 30.01 -21.97 8.37
N LYS A 218 30.71 -22.12 9.49
CA LYS A 218 32.18 -22.10 9.53
C LYS A 218 32.77 -23.24 8.69
N ALA A 219 32.21 -24.44 8.79
CA ALA A 219 32.65 -25.58 7.98
C ALA A 219 32.45 -25.34 6.47
N TRP A 220 31.33 -24.72 6.06
CA TRP A 220 31.11 -24.31 4.67
C TRP A 220 32.12 -23.26 4.21
N ILE A 221 32.35 -22.21 5.01
CA ILE A 221 33.33 -21.16 4.72
C ILE A 221 34.73 -21.75 4.54
N ASP A 222 35.14 -22.62 5.46
CA ASP A 222 36.47 -23.25 5.42
C ASP A 222 36.61 -24.18 4.19
N ALA A 223 35.57 -24.98 3.88
CA ALA A 223 35.56 -25.87 2.73
C ALA A 223 35.54 -25.15 1.36
N LEU A 224 34.99 -23.94 1.31
CA LEU A 224 34.96 -23.11 0.10
C LEU A 224 36.30 -22.44 -0.23
N ALA A 225 37.28 -22.50 0.68
CA ALA A 225 38.66 -22.06 0.46
C ALA A 225 38.78 -20.67 -0.20
N GLY A 226 37.97 -19.71 0.26
CA GLY A 226 37.96 -18.32 -0.24
C GLY A 226 36.93 -18.01 -1.34
N LYS A 227 36.14 -19.00 -1.81
CA LYS A 227 34.95 -18.74 -2.63
C LYS A 227 33.79 -18.20 -1.78
N PRO A 228 32.88 -17.38 -2.34
CA PRO A 228 31.73 -16.86 -1.61
C PRO A 228 30.83 -17.94 -1.03
N TYR A 229 30.53 -17.80 0.25
CA TYR A 229 29.45 -18.50 0.94
C TYR A 229 28.23 -17.60 1.01
N MET A 230 27.09 -18.06 0.48
CA MET A 230 25.80 -17.43 0.71
C MET A 230 25.19 -18.06 1.96
N MET A 231 24.98 -17.25 3.01
CA MET A 231 24.54 -17.74 4.31
C MET A 231 23.01 -17.71 4.42
N ALA A 232 22.40 -18.81 4.86
CA ALA A 232 20.95 -18.89 5.04
C ALA A 232 20.47 -18.30 6.37
N VAL A 233 19.33 -17.63 6.33
CA VAL A 233 18.61 -17.15 7.52
C VAL A 233 17.14 -17.53 7.40
N SER A 234 16.54 -18.04 8.47
CA SER A 234 15.13 -18.42 8.50
C SER A 234 14.54 -18.22 9.90
N PRO A 235 13.27 -17.78 10.03
CA PRO A 235 12.67 -17.51 11.33
C PRO A 235 12.04 -18.74 11.99
N TRP A 236 11.22 -19.49 11.25
CA TRP A 236 10.42 -20.61 11.76
C TRP A 236 10.48 -21.77 10.75
N PHE A 237 9.92 -22.93 11.05
CA PHE A 237 9.62 -23.97 10.05
C PHE A 237 8.62 -24.96 10.63
N TYR A 238 7.48 -25.10 9.98
CA TYR A 238 6.50 -26.14 10.26
C TYR A 238 5.83 -26.55 8.95
N THR A 239 5.60 -27.85 8.76
CA THR A 239 4.81 -28.33 7.64
C THR A 239 3.94 -29.51 8.06
N ASN A 240 2.73 -29.58 7.52
CA ASN A 240 1.83 -30.71 7.69
C ASN A 240 1.04 -30.93 6.39
N LEU A 241 1.73 -31.50 5.41
CA LEU A 241 1.25 -31.80 4.07
C LEU A 241 1.51 -33.29 3.76
N PRO A 242 0.80 -34.22 4.44
CA PRO A 242 1.05 -35.66 4.34
C PRO A 242 0.83 -36.20 2.92
N GLN A 243 0.03 -35.53 2.08
CA GLN A 243 -0.10 -35.85 0.65
C GLN A 243 1.23 -35.74 -0.13
N TRP A 244 2.20 -35.02 0.43
CA TRP A 244 3.57 -34.92 -0.09
C TRP A 244 4.61 -35.53 0.86
N ASN A 245 4.16 -36.38 1.80
CA ASN A 245 5.00 -37.01 2.81
C ASN A 245 5.74 -36.00 3.72
N LYS A 246 5.09 -34.84 3.97
CA LYS A 246 5.63 -33.79 4.83
C LYS A 246 4.82 -33.63 6.10
N ASN A 247 5.41 -33.85 7.27
CA ASN A 247 4.77 -33.58 8.56
C ASN A 247 5.79 -33.46 9.71
N TRP A 248 6.48 -32.32 9.83
CA TRP A 248 7.46 -32.10 10.88
C TRP A 248 7.63 -30.62 11.24
N LEU A 249 8.27 -30.38 12.37
CA LEU A 249 8.63 -29.07 12.91
C LEU A 249 10.14 -29.01 13.15
N TRP A 250 10.80 -27.91 12.78
CA TRP A 250 12.14 -27.59 13.28
C TRP A 250 12.07 -26.43 14.26
N ARG A 251 13.03 -26.38 15.19
CA ARG A 251 13.03 -25.35 16.24
C ARG A 251 13.21 -23.96 15.62
N GLY A 252 12.19 -23.12 15.75
CA GLY A 252 12.19 -21.71 15.32
C GLY A 252 12.27 -20.72 16.48
N ASP A 253 12.15 -21.19 17.72
CA ASP A 253 12.09 -20.46 19.00
C ASP A 253 12.88 -19.12 19.01
N ASN A 254 14.18 -19.15 19.29
CA ASN A 254 15.04 -17.95 19.30
C ASN A 254 15.78 -17.75 17.96
N LEU A 255 15.44 -18.55 16.93
CA LEU A 255 16.28 -18.78 15.76
C LEU A 255 16.54 -17.49 14.96
N TRP A 256 15.49 -16.70 14.75
CA TRP A 256 15.57 -15.47 13.97
C TRP A 256 16.62 -14.50 14.53
N HIS A 257 16.61 -14.29 15.86
CA HIS A 257 17.58 -13.43 16.53
C HIS A 257 19.01 -13.98 16.39
N TYR A 258 19.22 -15.27 16.68
CA TYR A 258 20.56 -15.88 16.65
C TYR A 258 21.14 -15.97 15.25
N ARG A 259 20.36 -16.28 14.20
CA ARG A 259 20.89 -16.30 12.82
C ARG A 259 21.40 -14.93 12.39
N TRP A 260 20.70 -13.84 12.71
CA TRP A 260 21.20 -12.49 12.40
C TRP A 260 22.44 -12.10 13.20
N ARG A 261 22.57 -12.54 14.46
CA ARG A 261 23.82 -12.43 15.22
C ARG A 261 24.97 -13.16 14.52
N HIS A 262 24.75 -14.40 14.08
CA HIS A 262 25.77 -15.16 13.35
C HIS A 262 26.17 -14.50 12.01
N VAL A 263 25.23 -13.87 11.29
CA VAL A 263 25.54 -13.09 10.08
C VAL A 263 26.48 -11.94 10.40
N MET A 264 26.23 -11.21 11.50
CA MET A 264 27.09 -10.13 11.96
C MET A 264 28.47 -10.63 12.42
N ASP A 265 28.54 -11.81 13.04
CA ASP A 265 29.81 -12.39 13.51
C ASP A 265 30.66 -12.97 12.36
N LEU A 266 30.03 -13.65 11.40
CA LEU A 266 30.73 -14.34 10.31
C LEU A 266 31.00 -13.46 9.10
N GLN A 267 30.25 -12.36 8.94
CA GLN A 267 30.42 -11.40 7.85
C GLN A 267 30.43 -12.05 6.44
N PRO A 268 29.45 -12.92 6.08
CA PRO A 268 29.37 -13.51 4.74
C PRO A 268 29.18 -12.41 3.69
N ALA A 269 29.62 -12.62 2.44
CA ALA A 269 29.42 -11.63 1.38
C ALA A 269 27.96 -11.57 0.89
N LEU A 270 27.25 -12.70 0.97
CA LEU A 270 25.87 -12.85 0.52
C LEU A 270 25.05 -13.49 1.64
N VAL A 271 23.85 -12.96 1.88
CA VAL A 271 22.88 -13.53 2.82
C VAL A 271 21.59 -13.82 2.06
N GLN A 272 20.99 -14.97 2.33
CA GLN A 272 19.70 -15.33 1.77
C GLN A 272 18.71 -15.74 2.86
N ILE A 273 17.63 -14.97 2.97
CA ILE A 273 16.46 -15.33 3.77
C ILE A 273 15.71 -16.44 3.02
N LEU A 274 15.48 -17.57 3.67
CA LEU A 274 15.09 -18.82 3.00
C LEU A 274 13.69 -18.83 2.38
N SER A 275 12.79 -17.93 2.76
CA SER A 275 11.65 -17.64 1.92
C SER A 275 11.00 -16.29 2.17
N TRP A 276 10.55 -15.69 1.09
CA TRP A 276 9.57 -14.62 1.07
C TRP A 276 8.15 -15.20 1.14
N ASN A 277 7.83 -16.26 0.40
CA ASN A 277 6.45 -16.72 0.17
C ASN A 277 6.27 -18.26 0.22
N ASP A 278 7.05 -18.99 1.03
CA ASP A 278 6.85 -20.44 1.25
C ASP A 278 5.82 -20.71 2.36
N TYR A 279 4.55 -20.62 2.00
CA TYR A 279 3.44 -20.83 2.93
C TYR A 279 3.34 -22.28 3.45
N GLY A 280 3.74 -23.27 2.64
CA GLY A 280 3.59 -24.69 2.99
C GLY A 280 4.58 -25.18 4.06
N GLU A 281 5.68 -24.45 4.25
CA GLU A 281 6.73 -24.72 5.23
C GLU A 281 6.83 -23.61 6.31
N THR A 282 5.88 -22.65 6.27
CA THR A 282 5.61 -21.63 7.29
C THR A 282 6.82 -20.79 7.73
N HIS A 283 7.76 -20.55 6.82
CA HIS A 283 8.94 -19.74 7.09
C HIS A 283 9.02 -18.51 6.18
N TYR A 284 7.86 -18.10 5.66
CA TYR A 284 7.67 -16.91 4.85
C TYR A 284 7.81 -15.66 5.71
N ILE A 285 8.35 -14.59 5.11
CA ILE A 285 8.35 -13.24 5.70
C ILE A 285 7.61 -12.24 4.82
N GLY A 286 7.03 -12.69 3.71
CA GLY A 286 6.25 -11.95 2.72
C GLY A 286 4.76 -11.90 3.05
N PRO A 287 3.98 -11.05 2.35
CA PRO A 287 2.52 -11.08 2.45
C PRO A 287 1.96 -12.44 2.01
N ILE A 288 0.80 -12.85 2.55
CA ILE A 288 0.13 -14.09 2.16
C ILE A 288 -0.83 -13.81 1.00
N TYR A 289 -0.55 -14.39 -0.16
CA TYR A 289 -1.46 -14.42 -1.29
C TYR A 289 -2.16 -15.79 -1.34
N GLU A 290 -3.46 -15.83 -1.02
CA GLU A 290 -4.24 -17.10 -0.95
C GLU A 290 -4.10 -18.01 -2.17
N PRO A 291 -4.10 -17.52 -3.43
CA PRO A 291 -3.92 -18.38 -4.60
C PRO A 291 -2.57 -19.10 -4.67
N GLY A 292 -1.56 -18.60 -3.93
CA GLY A 292 -0.24 -19.22 -3.82
C GLY A 292 -0.13 -20.20 -2.66
N VAL A 293 -1.14 -20.29 -1.79
CA VAL A 293 -1.12 -21.18 -0.62
C VAL A 293 -1.32 -22.64 -1.08
N PRO A 294 -0.41 -23.54 -0.70
CA PRO A 294 -0.54 -24.96 -0.97
C PRO A 294 -1.87 -25.59 -0.53
N ASP A 295 -2.40 -26.48 -1.37
CA ASP A 295 -3.53 -27.34 -0.98
C ASP A 295 -3.24 -28.03 0.35
N GLY A 296 -4.14 -27.87 1.32
CA GLY A 296 -4.00 -28.42 2.67
C GLY A 296 -3.19 -27.57 3.65
N ALA A 297 -2.43 -26.56 3.23
CA ALA A 297 -1.66 -25.69 4.14
C ALA A 297 -2.50 -24.61 4.81
N MET A 298 -3.62 -24.21 4.21
CA MET A 298 -4.46 -23.11 4.73
C MET A 298 -4.88 -23.34 6.20
N ARG A 299 -5.05 -24.61 6.62
CA ARG A 299 -5.41 -24.97 8.01
C ARG A 299 -4.42 -24.50 9.07
N PHE A 300 -3.14 -24.34 8.72
CA PHE A 300 -2.09 -23.88 9.64
C PHE A 300 -1.47 -22.53 9.24
N VAL A 301 -1.73 -22.03 8.02
CA VAL A 301 -1.29 -20.71 7.53
C VAL A 301 -2.30 -19.61 7.89
N LYS A 302 -3.60 -19.92 7.85
CA LYS A 302 -4.66 -18.95 8.13
C LYS A 302 -4.53 -18.41 9.56
N GLY A 303 -4.58 -17.10 9.71
CA GLY A 303 -4.47 -16.48 11.03
C GLY A 303 -3.03 -16.28 11.50
N CYS A 304 -2.02 -16.78 10.79
CA CYS A 304 -0.60 -16.71 11.17
C CYS A 304 0.19 -15.75 10.25
N PRO A 305 0.02 -14.42 10.39
CA PRO A 305 0.89 -13.48 9.68
C PRO A 305 2.33 -13.59 10.19
N HIS A 306 3.30 -13.40 9.29
CA HIS A 306 4.74 -13.51 9.56
C HIS A 306 5.53 -12.24 9.16
N ASP A 307 4.83 -11.17 8.76
CA ASP A 307 5.42 -9.92 8.29
C ASP A 307 6.24 -9.19 9.36
N ALA A 308 5.95 -9.42 10.65
CA ALA A 308 6.66 -8.81 11.77
C ALA A 308 8.17 -9.09 11.76
N TRP A 309 8.61 -10.23 11.23
CA TRP A 309 10.03 -10.54 11.16
C TRP A 309 10.81 -9.58 10.25
N ARG A 310 10.13 -8.84 9.36
CA ARG A 310 10.74 -7.77 8.54
C ARG A 310 11.04 -6.50 9.34
N GLU A 311 10.33 -6.25 10.43
CA GLU A 311 10.30 -4.93 11.09
C GLU A 311 11.64 -4.52 11.73
N LEU A 312 12.45 -5.52 12.12
CA LEU A 312 13.81 -5.33 12.65
C LEU A 312 14.92 -5.57 11.63
N LEU A 313 14.60 -6.03 10.41
CA LEU A 313 15.60 -6.28 9.37
C LEU A 313 16.45 -5.06 9.02
N PRO A 314 15.90 -3.83 8.91
CA PRO A 314 16.70 -2.63 8.69
C PRO A 314 17.85 -2.49 9.70
N HIS A 315 17.56 -2.76 10.98
CA HIS A 315 18.55 -2.64 12.05
C HIS A 315 19.60 -3.75 11.99
N TYR A 316 19.20 -4.99 11.70
CA TYR A 316 20.14 -6.10 11.56
C TYR A 316 21.04 -5.95 10.33
N ILE A 317 20.46 -5.64 9.17
CA ILE A 317 21.19 -5.53 7.89
C ILE A 317 22.16 -4.35 7.93
N ASP A 318 21.74 -3.22 8.47
CA ASP A 318 22.61 -2.05 8.58
C ASP A 318 23.70 -2.22 9.64
N ALA A 319 23.42 -2.92 10.74
CA ALA A 319 24.44 -3.27 11.73
C ALA A 319 25.50 -4.22 11.12
N TYR A 320 25.06 -5.24 10.38
CA TYR A 320 25.94 -6.15 9.63
C TYR A 320 26.85 -5.40 8.65
N ARG A 321 26.29 -4.49 7.85
CA ARG A 321 27.07 -3.69 6.88
C ARG A 321 28.00 -2.69 7.55
N ARG A 322 27.54 -2.03 8.62
CA ARG A 322 28.38 -1.08 9.38
C ARG A 322 29.54 -1.79 10.05
N GLN A 323 29.31 -2.96 10.65
CA GLN A 323 30.37 -3.76 11.27
C GLN A 323 31.43 -4.19 10.23
N ASN A 324 31.01 -4.54 9.01
CA ASN A 324 31.96 -4.79 7.93
C ASN A 324 32.86 -3.58 7.64
N ALA A 325 32.24 -2.40 7.49
CA ALA A 325 32.95 -1.17 7.22
C ALA A 325 33.92 -0.81 8.36
N MET A 326 33.51 -1.04 9.62
CA MET A 326 34.39 -0.89 10.80
C MET A 326 35.63 -1.77 10.71
N ILE A 327 35.45 -3.06 10.38
CA ILE A 327 36.56 -4.01 10.24
C ILE A 327 37.51 -3.56 9.12
N ARG A 328 36.97 -3.09 7.99
CA ARG A 328 37.76 -2.64 6.83
C ARG A 328 38.52 -1.33 7.08
N GLU A 329 37.91 -0.40 7.81
CA GLU A 329 38.53 0.89 8.17
C GLU A 329 39.44 0.78 9.41
N GLY A 330 39.40 -0.34 10.14
CA GLY A 330 40.19 -0.53 11.36
C GLY A 330 39.71 0.34 12.53
N VAL A 331 38.41 0.68 12.56
CA VAL A 331 37.82 1.54 13.59
C VAL A 331 36.93 0.73 14.55
N SER A 332 36.97 1.06 15.84
CA SER A 332 36.14 0.43 16.87
C SER A 332 34.87 1.21 17.20
N ASN A 333 34.79 2.47 16.79
CA ASN A 333 33.63 3.34 17.01
C ASN A 333 32.72 3.35 15.76
N PRO A 334 31.45 2.93 15.85
CA PRO A 334 30.51 2.98 14.74
C PRO A 334 30.33 4.39 14.14
N GLY A 335 30.46 5.45 14.95
CA GLY A 335 30.37 6.84 14.49
C GLY A 335 31.61 7.35 13.74
N ALA A 336 32.70 6.59 13.71
CA ALA A 336 33.91 6.92 12.96
C ALA A 336 33.92 6.31 11.55
N VAL A 337 32.95 5.46 11.21
CA VAL A 337 32.81 4.83 9.89
C VAL A 337 32.40 5.88 8.87
N THR A 338 33.20 6.05 7.83
CA THR A 338 32.91 7.02 6.76
C THR A 338 32.51 6.37 5.44
N SER A 339 32.83 5.07 5.24
CA SER A 339 32.56 4.37 3.99
C SER A 339 31.15 3.78 3.86
N TYR A 340 30.35 3.78 4.94
CA TYR A 340 29.00 3.23 4.95
C TYR A 340 27.95 4.24 5.36
N ALA A 341 26.98 4.47 4.48
CA ALA A 341 25.71 5.11 4.78
C ALA A 341 24.59 4.16 4.36
N PRO A 342 23.53 3.99 5.17
CA PRO A 342 22.41 3.15 4.81
C PRO A 342 21.67 3.76 3.61
N LYS A 343 21.20 2.90 2.69
CA LYS A 343 20.47 3.34 1.47
C LYS A 343 19.13 4.00 1.82
N GLN A 344 18.53 3.57 2.92
CA GLN A 344 17.25 4.05 3.43
C GLN A 344 17.44 4.58 4.86
N PRO A 345 16.66 5.57 5.32
CA PRO A 345 16.74 6.06 6.69
C PRO A 345 16.36 4.96 7.69
N LEU A 346 17.18 4.78 8.72
CA LEU A 346 16.82 3.90 9.84
C LEU A 346 15.73 4.56 10.69
N PRO A 347 14.57 3.90 10.91
CA PRO A 347 13.56 4.40 11.82
C PRO A 347 14.09 4.33 13.25
N TYR A 348 14.34 5.48 13.88
CA TYR A 348 14.85 5.57 15.24
C TYR A 348 13.69 5.71 16.24
N LYS A 349 12.88 4.65 16.37
CA LYS A 349 11.77 4.57 17.32
C LYS A 349 11.78 3.24 18.06
N ASP A 350 11.21 3.20 19.25
CA ASP A 350 11.02 1.95 19.98
C ASP A 350 10.08 1.02 19.19
N LYS A 351 10.38 -0.28 19.16
CA LYS A 351 9.59 -1.28 18.41
C LYS A 351 9.50 -2.59 19.18
N ILE A 352 8.36 -3.27 19.05
CA ILE A 352 8.13 -4.62 19.60
C ILE A 352 7.83 -5.59 18.46
N VAL A 353 8.60 -6.68 18.38
CA VAL A 353 8.32 -7.82 17.50
C VAL A 353 8.20 -9.06 18.36
N TYR A 354 7.09 -9.79 18.26
CA TYR A 354 6.86 -11.03 19.02
C TYR A 354 6.45 -12.18 18.11
N TRP A 355 6.70 -13.41 18.54
CA TRP A 355 6.12 -14.61 17.95
C TRP A 355 5.92 -15.73 18.98
N TYR A 356 4.90 -16.56 18.80
CA TYR A 356 4.61 -17.72 19.64
C TYR A 356 3.56 -18.64 19.02
N ARG A 357 3.43 -19.87 19.56
CA ARG A 357 2.32 -20.78 19.23
C ARG A 357 1.10 -20.46 20.07
N LEU A 358 -0.10 -20.51 19.48
CA LEU A 358 -1.33 -20.25 20.23
C LEU A 358 -1.68 -21.35 21.22
N ASN A 359 -1.30 -22.59 20.90
CA ASN A 359 -1.63 -23.76 21.69
C ASN A 359 -0.41 -24.24 22.49
N PRO A 360 -0.54 -24.45 23.81
CA PRO A 360 0.44 -25.22 24.56
C PRO A 360 0.66 -26.59 23.90
N SER A 361 1.91 -27.07 23.91
CA SER A 361 2.33 -28.31 23.26
C SER A 361 1.53 -29.56 23.67
N THR A 362 0.90 -29.52 24.84
CA THR A 362 0.13 -30.62 25.45
C THR A 362 -1.39 -30.49 25.31
N SER A 363 -1.89 -29.40 24.72
CA SER A 363 -3.33 -29.08 24.70
C SER A 363 -4.17 -29.87 23.68
N GLY A 364 -3.52 -30.58 22.76
CA GLY A 364 -4.17 -31.37 21.73
C GLY A 364 -3.27 -32.46 21.15
N ASN A 365 -3.71 -33.07 20.06
CA ASN A 365 -2.94 -34.07 19.34
C ASN A 365 -1.89 -33.40 18.44
N ALA A 366 -0.70 -33.99 18.31
CA ALA A 366 0.33 -33.52 17.38
C ALA A 366 -0.03 -33.74 15.89
N GLY A 367 -1.10 -34.45 15.56
CA GLY A 367 -1.52 -34.70 14.17
C GLY A 367 -0.50 -35.51 13.36
N GLY A 368 0.30 -36.34 14.05
CA GLY A 368 1.43 -37.07 13.46
C GLY A 368 2.66 -36.21 13.16
N THR A 369 2.67 -34.92 13.52
CA THR A 369 3.85 -34.05 13.40
C THR A 369 4.95 -34.56 14.30
N THR A 370 6.12 -34.85 13.72
CA THR A 370 7.34 -35.15 14.47
C THR A 370 8.11 -33.87 14.78
N GLY A 371 8.75 -33.82 15.94
CA GLY A 371 9.84 -32.89 16.18
C GLY A 371 11.04 -33.37 15.37
N ASN A 372 11.50 -32.53 14.44
CA ASN A 372 12.44 -32.86 13.38
C ASN A 372 11.94 -33.93 12.39
N ASN A 373 12.73 -34.15 11.34
CA ASN A 373 12.44 -35.14 10.31
C ASN A 373 13.52 -36.24 10.31
N PRO A 374 13.18 -37.48 10.69
CA PRO A 374 14.11 -38.61 10.63
C PRO A 374 14.52 -39.02 9.23
N ASN A 375 13.65 -38.79 8.23
CA ASN A 375 14.01 -38.98 6.82
C ASN A 375 15.08 -37.97 6.38
N MET A 376 15.36 -36.97 7.21
CA MET A 376 16.42 -35.99 7.03
C MET A 376 17.63 -36.32 7.92
N GLY A 377 17.69 -37.51 8.51
CA GLY A 377 18.80 -37.97 9.36
C GLY A 377 18.87 -37.32 10.75
N GLN A 378 17.89 -36.50 11.11
CA GLN A 378 17.79 -35.91 12.46
C GLN A 378 17.08 -36.87 13.43
N PRO A 379 17.36 -36.82 14.73
CA PRO A 379 16.62 -37.62 15.71
C PRO A 379 15.14 -37.22 15.73
N GLU A 380 14.25 -38.22 15.69
CA GLU A 380 12.82 -38.00 15.93
C GLU A 380 12.61 -37.58 17.38
N LEU A 381 12.00 -36.44 17.59
CA LEU A 381 11.65 -35.91 18.91
C LEU A 381 10.14 -35.65 18.97
N LYS A 382 9.61 -35.39 20.17
CA LYS A 382 8.26 -34.85 20.26
C LYS A 382 8.31 -33.39 19.80
N PRO A 383 7.31 -32.90 19.04
CA PRO A 383 7.31 -31.51 18.58
C PRO A 383 7.32 -30.49 19.74
N GLY A 384 6.74 -30.83 20.89
CA GLY A 384 6.82 -30.00 22.11
C GLY A 384 8.20 -29.94 22.76
N ASP A 385 9.08 -30.92 22.48
CA ASP A 385 10.49 -30.86 22.92
C ASP A 385 11.30 -29.93 22.00
N VAL A 386 10.85 -29.73 20.76
CA VAL A 386 11.52 -28.92 19.72
C VAL A 386 11.06 -27.48 19.73
N SER A 387 9.78 -27.21 20.00
CA SER A 387 9.25 -25.86 20.15
C SER A 387 8.69 -25.65 21.55
N GLU A 388 9.37 -24.81 22.32
CA GLU A 388 9.03 -24.55 23.71
C GLU A 388 7.69 -23.79 23.84
N ASP A 389 6.98 -24.04 24.95
CA ASP A 389 5.78 -23.28 25.35
C ASP A 389 6.19 -21.91 25.93
N LYS A 390 6.70 -21.05 25.05
CA LYS A 390 7.20 -19.71 25.36
C LYS A 390 6.67 -18.67 24.38
N VAL A 391 6.63 -17.44 24.85
CA VAL A 391 6.50 -16.23 24.04
C VAL A 391 7.89 -15.69 23.76
N PHE A 392 8.21 -15.46 22.48
CA PHE A 392 9.50 -14.92 22.05
C PHE A 392 9.32 -13.47 21.61
N VAL A 393 10.22 -12.59 22.04
CA VAL A 393 10.11 -11.15 21.78
C VAL A 393 11.48 -10.56 21.46
N SER A 394 11.56 -9.79 20.38
CA SER A 394 12.65 -8.88 20.11
C SER A 394 12.15 -7.45 20.17
N VAL A 395 12.77 -6.61 20.99
CA VAL A 395 12.47 -5.18 21.09
C VAL A 395 13.64 -4.36 20.55
N LEU A 396 13.35 -3.29 19.84
CA LEU A 396 14.31 -2.22 19.60
C LEU A 396 14.03 -1.14 20.63
N VAL A 397 15.02 -0.81 21.47
CA VAL A 397 14.93 0.29 22.41
C VAL A 397 15.94 1.38 22.06
N THR A 398 15.49 2.63 22.12
CA THR A 398 16.30 3.83 21.84
C THR A 398 17.13 4.26 23.05
N GLU A 399 16.71 3.84 24.25
CA GLU A 399 17.38 4.05 25.52
C GLU A 399 17.10 2.84 26.43
N PRO A 400 17.94 2.58 27.46
CA PRO A 400 17.70 1.50 28.41
C PRO A 400 16.27 1.55 28.97
N SER A 401 15.55 0.44 28.87
CA SER A 401 14.12 0.35 29.18
C SER A 401 13.78 -1.01 29.78
N ASP A 402 12.68 -1.10 30.53
CA ASP A 402 12.09 -2.36 30.95
C ASP A 402 11.15 -2.90 29.85
N VAL A 403 11.07 -4.22 29.71
CA VAL A 403 10.15 -4.92 28.81
C VAL A 403 9.19 -5.73 29.66
N HIS A 404 7.91 -5.37 29.60
CA HIS A 404 6.84 -6.00 30.36
C HIS A 404 6.08 -6.97 29.44
N ILE A 405 6.03 -8.25 29.83
CA ILE A 405 5.30 -9.29 29.10
C ILE A 405 4.31 -9.93 30.05
N ARG A 406 3.01 -9.84 29.75
CA ARG A 406 1.94 -10.42 30.55
C ARG A 406 1.12 -11.39 29.71
N ILE A 407 0.87 -12.59 30.22
CA ILE A 407 -0.02 -13.58 29.61
C ILE A 407 -1.31 -13.64 30.43
N GLY A 408 -2.45 -13.36 29.79
CA GLY A 408 -3.75 -13.27 30.45
C GLY A 408 -3.76 -12.21 31.56
N ASP A 409 -4.28 -12.60 32.72
CA ASP A 409 -4.43 -11.72 33.90
C ASP A 409 -3.28 -11.85 34.91
N ALA A 410 -2.22 -12.60 34.58
CA ALA A 410 -1.07 -12.76 35.46
C ALA A 410 -0.30 -11.44 35.66
N ALA A 411 0.56 -11.39 36.68
CA ALA A 411 1.50 -10.28 36.81
C ALA A 411 2.48 -10.27 35.62
N PRO A 412 2.86 -9.09 35.08
CA PRO A 412 3.84 -9.02 34.01
C PRO A 412 5.20 -9.56 34.46
N THR A 413 5.83 -10.35 33.60
CA THR A 413 7.27 -10.63 33.70
C THR A 413 8.02 -9.39 33.19
N ILE A 414 8.92 -8.86 34.00
CA ILE A 414 9.69 -7.63 33.72
C ILE A 414 11.13 -8.02 33.41
N LEU A 415 11.64 -7.56 32.27
CA LEU A 415 12.99 -7.86 31.78
C LEU A 415 13.69 -6.55 31.41
N SER A 416 14.95 -6.39 31.80
CA SER A 416 15.71 -5.16 31.50
C SER A 416 16.35 -5.25 30.10
N ALA A 417 16.04 -4.28 29.23
CA ALA A 417 16.77 -4.02 27.99
C ALA A 417 17.84 -2.96 28.28
N GLU A 418 19.02 -3.41 28.72
CA GLU A 418 20.08 -2.57 29.28
C GLU A 418 20.82 -1.73 28.23
N GLU A 419 20.81 -2.16 26.96
CA GLU A 419 21.52 -1.50 25.86
C GLU A 419 20.54 -0.94 24.82
N CYS A 420 20.86 0.26 24.30
CA CYS A 420 20.19 0.79 23.11
C CYS A 420 20.43 -0.14 21.92
N GLY A 421 19.37 -0.50 21.21
CA GLY A 421 19.41 -1.44 20.10
C GLY A 421 18.44 -2.60 20.26
N VAL A 422 18.68 -3.66 19.49
CA VAL A 422 17.81 -4.83 19.48
C VAL A 422 18.14 -5.74 20.67
N ASN A 423 17.17 -5.94 21.55
CA ASN A 423 17.23 -6.84 22.70
C ASN A 423 16.24 -7.99 22.47
N HIS A 424 16.58 -9.20 22.89
CA HIS A 424 15.76 -10.39 22.67
C HIS A 424 15.57 -11.19 23.96
N VAL A 425 14.34 -11.63 24.19
CA VAL A 425 13.92 -12.32 25.39
C VAL A 425 12.84 -13.35 25.08
N SER A 426 12.66 -14.31 25.98
CA SER A 426 11.51 -15.22 25.95
C SER A 426 10.91 -15.44 27.34
N VAL A 427 9.59 -15.64 27.39
CA VAL A 427 8.82 -15.83 28.62
C VAL A 427 8.00 -17.11 28.52
N PRO A 428 8.15 -18.07 29.45
CA PRO A 428 7.37 -19.32 29.43
C PRO A 428 5.90 -19.07 29.69
N PHE A 429 5.04 -19.90 29.07
CA PHE A 429 3.60 -19.86 29.32
C PHE A 429 3.29 -20.15 30.79
N ASN A 430 4.03 -21.07 31.43
CA ASN A 430 3.85 -21.44 32.84
C ASN A 430 2.39 -21.77 33.22
N GLY A 431 1.65 -22.41 32.31
CA GLY A 431 0.23 -22.74 32.49
C GLY A 431 -0.72 -21.54 32.38
N GLN A 432 -0.22 -20.35 32.06
CA GLN A 432 -1.03 -19.16 31.82
C GLN A 432 -1.65 -19.22 30.41
N SER A 433 -2.89 -18.76 30.32
CA SER A 433 -3.65 -18.65 29.07
C SER A 433 -4.30 -17.27 29.00
N GLY A 434 -4.77 -16.89 27.81
CA GLY A 434 -5.34 -15.57 27.54
C GLY A 434 -4.44 -14.68 26.68
N PRO A 435 -4.91 -13.48 26.32
CA PRO A 435 -4.18 -12.53 25.46
C PRO A 435 -2.81 -12.18 26.04
N VAL A 436 -1.82 -11.97 25.17
CA VAL A 436 -0.47 -11.60 25.60
C VAL A 436 -0.28 -10.09 25.41
N HIS A 437 0.09 -9.37 26.46
CA HIS A 437 0.40 -7.95 26.42
C HIS A 437 1.91 -7.73 26.49
N PHE A 438 2.43 -6.89 25.60
CA PHE A 438 3.82 -6.51 25.50
C PHE A 438 3.93 -5.00 25.67
N ALA A 439 4.86 -4.52 26.50
CA ALA A 439 5.12 -3.10 26.61
C ALA A 439 6.61 -2.82 26.85
N ILE A 440 7.12 -1.77 26.21
CA ILE A 440 8.39 -1.13 26.56
C ILE A 440 8.06 -0.05 27.59
N VAL A 441 8.68 -0.11 28.75
CA VAL A 441 8.43 0.78 29.89
C VAL A 441 9.71 1.53 30.22
N ARG A 442 9.63 2.86 30.29
CA ARG A 442 10.75 3.72 30.66
C ARG A 442 10.29 4.73 31.69
N HIS A 443 11.04 4.84 32.79
CA HIS A 443 10.71 5.74 33.92
C HIS A 443 9.28 5.55 34.46
N GLY A 444 8.80 4.30 34.51
CA GLY A 444 7.47 3.95 35.01
C GLY A 444 6.31 4.29 34.05
N ARG A 445 6.58 4.61 32.78
CA ARG A 445 5.58 4.87 31.73
C ARG A 445 5.74 3.90 30.58
N GLU A 446 4.63 3.39 30.06
CA GLU A 446 4.62 2.64 28.80
C GLU A 446 4.93 3.58 27.63
N ILE A 447 5.96 3.25 26.87
CA ILE A 447 6.45 4.03 25.72
C ILE A 447 5.89 3.47 24.41
N GLU A 448 5.85 2.15 24.29
CA GLU A 448 5.28 1.40 23.17
C GLU A 448 4.61 0.16 23.75
N SER A 449 3.43 -0.23 23.24
CA SER A 449 2.75 -1.44 23.68
C SER A 449 1.96 -2.10 22.55
N THR A 450 1.80 -3.42 22.64
CA THR A 450 1.04 -4.20 21.68
C THR A 450 0.43 -5.43 22.34
N ARG A 451 -0.57 -6.05 21.68
CA ARG A 451 -1.29 -7.22 22.18
C ARG A 451 -1.29 -8.32 21.14
N GLY A 452 -0.90 -9.52 21.56
CA GLY A 452 -1.06 -10.74 20.80
C GLY A 452 -2.33 -11.51 21.16
N PRO A 453 -2.79 -12.41 20.26
CA PRO A 453 -3.93 -13.28 20.49
C PRO A 453 -3.76 -14.18 21.71
N ALA A 454 -4.88 -14.73 22.19
CA ALA A 454 -4.86 -15.57 23.38
C ALA A 454 -4.07 -16.87 23.18
N ILE A 455 -3.21 -17.19 24.14
CA ILE A 455 -2.75 -18.56 24.35
C ILE A 455 -3.95 -19.36 24.86
N THR A 456 -4.25 -20.51 24.24
CA THR A 456 -5.45 -21.29 24.53
C THR A 456 -5.21 -22.79 24.37
N GLU A 457 -5.86 -23.58 25.22
CA GLU A 457 -5.88 -25.04 25.08
C GLU A 457 -6.84 -25.51 23.98
N ASN A 458 -7.69 -24.61 23.46
CA ASN A 458 -8.63 -24.93 22.40
C ASN A 458 -7.89 -25.12 21.06
N CYS A 459 -7.67 -26.38 20.70
CA CYS A 459 -7.07 -26.79 19.44
C CYS A 459 -8.13 -26.93 18.34
N ALA A 460 -7.92 -26.28 17.19
CA ALA A 460 -8.75 -26.51 16.00
C ALA A 460 -8.61 -27.97 15.56
N ASP A 461 -9.75 -28.64 15.31
CA ASP A 461 -9.83 -30.08 15.01
C ASP A 461 -9.14 -31.00 16.06
N GLY A 462 -8.96 -30.50 17.29
CA GLY A 462 -8.24 -31.20 18.36
C GLY A 462 -6.74 -31.34 18.11
N MET A 463 -6.17 -30.62 17.14
CA MET A 463 -4.75 -30.66 16.79
C MET A 463 -4.01 -29.37 17.18
N VAL A 464 -2.80 -29.52 17.71
CA VAL A 464 -1.90 -28.39 17.97
C VAL A 464 -1.46 -27.81 16.63
N ASN A 465 -1.71 -26.52 16.40
CA ASN A 465 -1.07 -25.81 15.28
C ASN A 465 0.36 -25.42 15.69
N TRP A 466 1.35 -26.03 15.03
CA TRP A 466 2.77 -25.78 15.29
C TRP A 466 3.34 -24.60 14.51
N ASN A 467 2.52 -23.90 13.71
CA ASN A 467 2.89 -22.61 13.16
C ASN A 467 2.92 -21.54 14.27
N SER A 468 3.82 -20.58 14.15
CA SER A 468 3.82 -19.41 15.02
C SER A 468 2.91 -18.32 14.47
N ILE A 469 2.33 -17.52 15.35
CA ILE A 469 1.83 -16.19 15.01
C ILE A 469 2.92 -15.17 15.33
N SER A 470 3.13 -14.17 14.48
CA SER A 470 3.86 -12.96 14.85
C SER A 470 2.95 -11.73 14.82
N ASN A 471 3.40 -10.62 15.41
CA ASN A 471 2.59 -9.41 15.46
C ASN A 471 2.37 -8.84 14.06
N HIS A 472 1.11 -8.77 13.64
CA HIS A 472 0.79 -8.11 12.38
C HIS A 472 0.98 -6.61 12.53
N GLN A 473 1.87 -6.01 11.75
CA GLN A 473 1.70 -4.60 11.41
C GLN A 473 0.80 -4.60 10.17
N PRO A 474 -0.37 -3.97 10.20
CA PRO A 474 -1.15 -3.81 8.98
C PRO A 474 -0.35 -2.98 7.97
N SER A 475 0.39 -3.65 7.10
CA SER A 475 0.53 -3.19 5.72
C SER A 475 -0.88 -3.25 5.14
N LEU A 476 -1.33 -2.15 4.54
CA LEU A 476 -2.70 -1.81 4.05
C LEU A 476 -3.39 -2.82 3.11
N ALA A 477 -2.97 -4.08 3.06
CA ALA A 477 -3.55 -5.08 2.20
C ALA A 477 -3.36 -6.48 2.80
N TYR A 478 -4.47 -7.04 3.28
CA TYR A 478 -4.91 -8.45 3.19
C TYR A 478 -5.55 -8.88 4.52
N ARG A 479 -6.89 -9.01 4.50
CA ARG A 479 -7.53 -10.29 4.87
C ARG A 479 -9.05 -10.25 4.68
N GLN A 480 -9.50 -10.96 3.64
CA GLN A 480 -10.39 -12.11 3.78
C GLN A 480 -9.92 -13.21 2.82
N TYR A 481 -10.22 -14.50 3.01
CA TYR A 481 -11.52 -15.10 3.33
C TYR A 481 -11.41 -16.53 3.92
N GLU A 482 -12.57 -17.09 4.29
CA GLU A 482 -13.01 -18.50 4.32
C GLU A 482 -13.74 -18.77 5.66
N ARG A 483 -14.88 -19.45 5.80
CA ARG A 483 -15.96 -19.97 4.95
C ARG A 483 -17.17 -20.11 5.90
N LEU A 484 -18.38 -19.91 5.38
CA LEU A 484 -19.65 -20.19 6.06
C LEU A 484 -20.03 -21.68 5.92
N PRO A 485 -20.72 -22.27 6.91
CA PRO A 485 -21.59 -23.42 6.70
C PRO A 485 -23.06 -23.01 6.50
N GLU A 486 -23.78 -23.90 5.84
CA GLU A 486 -25.12 -23.80 5.28
C GLU A 486 -26.29 -23.71 6.27
N THR A 487 -27.40 -23.19 5.71
CA THR A 487 -28.82 -23.26 6.12
C THR A 487 -29.31 -22.37 7.26
N LEU A 488 -30.24 -21.47 6.91
CA LEU A 488 -31.52 -21.30 7.62
C LEU A 488 -32.51 -20.57 6.70
N HIS A 489 -33.58 -21.28 6.33
CA HIS A 489 -34.77 -20.72 5.71
C HIS A 489 -35.50 -19.83 6.72
N PHE A 490 -35.89 -18.61 6.32
CA PHE A 490 -36.98 -17.89 6.99
C PHE A 490 -37.86 -17.16 5.98
N ASP A 491 -39.15 -17.49 6.04
CA ASP A 491 -40.25 -16.88 5.29
C ASP A 491 -40.43 -15.41 5.70
N TYR A 492 -40.44 -14.50 4.72
CA TYR A 492 -40.80 -13.10 4.92
C TYR A 492 -42.16 -12.81 4.27
N GLN A 493 -43.14 -12.41 5.09
CA GLN A 493 -44.36 -11.74 4.62
C GLN A 493 -44.24 -10.23 4.79
N PRO A 494 -44.62 -9.42 3.78
CA PRO A 494 -44.55 -7.97 3.86
C PRO A 494 -45.78 -7.37 4.56
N PRO A 495 -45.66 -6.32 5.39
CA PRO A 495 -46.80 -5.51 5.77
C PRO A 495 -47.03 -4.39 4.74
N THR A 496 -48.29 -4.36 4.32
CA THR A 496 -48.99 -3.43 3.44
C THR A 496 -48.98 -1.97 3.89
N ALA A 497 -48.95 -1.08 2.90
CA ALA A 497 -49.06 0.38 3.04
C ALA A 497 -50.46 0.88 3.43
N ALA A 498 -50.52 2.06 4.07
CA ALA A 498 -51.55 3.09 3.83
C ALA A 498 -51.05 4.50 4.25
N PRO A 499 -51.35 5.57 3.49
CA PRO A 499 -50.92 6.95 3.74
C PRO A 499 -51.96 7.75 4.55
N PRO A 500 -51.60 8.83 5.29
CA PRO A 500 -51.77 10.22 4.79
C PRO A 500 -50.78 11.21 5.48
N ALA A 501 -50.67 12.52 5.27
CA ALA A 501 -51.31 13.59 4.51
C ALA A 501 -50.23 14.67 4.25
N ARG A 502 -50.38 15.51 3.21
CA ARG A 502 -49.53 16.70 3.00
C ARG A 502 -49.86 17.79 4.02
N PRO A 503 -48.83 18.51 4.55
CA PRO A 503 -49.01 19.90 4.91
C PRO A 503 -47.97 20.85 4.27
N ASN A 504 -48.51 21.96 3.78
CA ASN A 504 -47.95 23.29 3.55
C ASN A 504 -46.42 23.48 3.45
N VAL A 505 -46.02 23.95 2.26
CA VAL A 505 -44.67 24.38 1.87
C VAL A 505 -44.28 25.65 2.62
N ASN A 506 -43.18 25.58 3.37
CA ASN A 506 -42.48 26.69 3.98
C ASN A 506 -41.24 26.99 3.10
N PRO A 507 -40.95 28.24 2.68
CA PRO A 507 -39.78 28.55 1.85
C PRO A 507 -38.40 28.26 2.49
N ALA A 508 -38.37 27.71 3.71
CA ALA A 508 -37.18 27.24 4.42
C ALA A 508 -36.80 25.77 4.14
N THR A 509 -37.64 24.99 3.45
CA THR A 509 -37.40 23.56 3.22
C THR A 509 -36.73 23.30 1.87
N ILE A 510 -35.51 22.77 1.89
CA ILE A 510 -34.84 22.24 0.68
C ILE A 510 -35.72 21.15 0.05
N ASN A 511 -36.12 21.37 -1.20
CA ASN A 511 -36.74 20.34 -2.04
C ASN A 511 -35.65 19.66 -2.88
N PRO A 512 -35.33 18.37 -2.65
CA PRO A 512 -34.21 17.72 -3.33
C PRO A 512 -34.27 17.74 -4.86
N ALA A 513 -35.47 17.71 -5.44
CA ALA A 513 -35.67 17.70 -6.90
C ALA A 513 -35.21 19.00 -7.59
N ASP A 514 -35.11 20.12 -6.87
CA ASP A 514 -34.71 21.41 -7.44
C ASP A 514 -33.23 21.43 -7.85
N TYR A 515 -32.43 20.47 -7.35
CA TYR A 515 -30.98 20.39 -7.57
C TYR A 515 -30.59 19.42 -8.70
N SER A 516 -31.53 18.65 -9.25
CA SER A 516 -31.22 17.60 -10.23
C SER A 516 -30.71 18.20 -11.56
N GLN A 517 -31.39 19.22 -12.07
CA GLN A 517 -31.04 19.84 -13.35
C GLN A 517 -29.79 20.72 -13.21
N SER A 518 -29.71 21.54 -12.17
CA SER A 518 -28.55 22.40 -11.92
C SER A 518 -27.26 21.60 -11.71
N TYR A 519 -27.33 20.42 -11.08
CA TYR A 519 -26.19 19.52 -10.99
C TYR A 519 -25.80 18.95 -12.37
N CYS A 520 -26.75 18.56 -13.22
CA CYS A 520 -26.45 18.14 -14.59
C CYS A 520 -25.76 19.25 -15.40
N ASP A 521 -26.21 20.49 -15.25
CA ASP A 521 -25.64 21.64 -15.94
C ASP A 521 -24.21 21.89 -15.44
N PHE A 522 -24.00 21.90 -14.12
CA PHE A 522 -22.67 22.01 -13.51
C PHE A 522 -21.69 20.94 -14.02
N MET A 523 -22.09 19.67 -14.05
CA MET A 523 -21.23 18.56 -14.50
C MET A 523 -20.89 18.62 -15.99
N THR A 524 -21.79 19.19 -16.80
CA THR A 524 -21.61 19.38 -18.25
C THR A 524 -20.70 20.57 -18.55
N GLU A 525 -20.85 21.66 -17.80
CA GLU A 525 -20.11 22.90 -18.00
C GLU A 525 -18.68 22.82 -17.45
N ASN A 526 -18.45 22.04 -16.38
CA ASN A 526 -17.21 22.03 -15.61
C ASN A 526 -16.46 20.68 -15.68
N PRO A 527 -15.91 20.31 -16.85
CA PRO A 527 -15.35 18.98 -17.06
C PRO A 527 -14.06 18.74 -16.27
N THR A 528 -13.18 19.73 -16.15
CA THR A 528 -11.91 19.58 -15.42
C THR A 528 -11.99 20.14 -14.01
N ILE A 529 -10.99 19.82 -13.18
CA ILE A 529 -10.86 20.38 -11.83
C ILE A 529 -10.80 21.92 -11.84
N PHE A 530 -10.01 22.49 -12.75
CA PHE A 530 -9.84 23.94 -12.84
C PHE A 530 -11.13 24.68 -13.20
N HIS A 531 -11.97 24.09 -14.06
CA HIS A 531 -13.28 24.66 -14.38
C HIS A 531 -14.23 24.61 -13.18
N ALA A 532 -14.22 23.49 -12.44
CA ALA A 532 -15.07 23.32 -11.27
C ALA A 532 -14.70 24.33 -10.16
N VAL A 533 -13.41 24.50 -9.84
CA VAL A 533 -12.94 25.53 -8.89
C VAL A 533 -13.32 26.94 -9.35
N HIS A 534 -13.14 27.24 -10.63
CA HIS A 534 -13.50 28.55 -11.19
C HIS A 534 -15.01 28.82 -11.13
N SER A 535 -15.83 27.82 -11.41
CA SER A 535 -17.29 27.90 -11.31
C SER A 535 -17.75 28.12 -9.87
N PHE A 536 -17.21 27.35 -8.91
CA PHE A 536 -17.49 27.55 -7.50
C PHE A 536 -17.07 28.93 -7.01
N ALA A 537 -15.87 29.40 -7.38
CA ALA A 537 -15.41 30.75 -7.05
C ALA A 537 -16.36 31.83 -7.59
N LYS A 538 -16.74 31.75 -8.87
CA LYS A 538 -17.69 32.70 -9.48
C LYS A 538 -19.06 32.69 -8.78
N GLN A 539 -19.54 31.51 -8.43
CA GLN A 539 -20.81 31.37 -7.71
C GLN A 539 -20.72 32.02 -6.32
N LEU A 540 -19.63 31.80 -5.58
CA LEU A 540 -19.37 32.41 -4.28
C LEU A 540 -19.30 33.95 -4.38
N GLU A 541 -18.56 34.48 -5.36
CA GLU A 541 -18.48 35.92 -5.64
C GLU A 541 -19.88 36.51 -5.88
N GLY A 542 -20.71 35.84 -6.69
CA GLY A 542 -22.11 36.22 -6.92
C GLY A 542 -23.00 36.19 -5.68
N LYS A 543 -22.55 35.53 -4.60
CA LYS A 543 -23.20 35.46 -3.29
C LYS A 543 -22.50 36.30 -2.21
N GLY A 544 -21.59 37.19 -2.61
CA GLY A 544 -20.94 38.16 -1.72
C GLY A 544 -19.70 37.65 -0.99
N TYR A 545 -19.19 36.46 -1.33
CA TYR A 545 -17.91 36.00 -0.81
C TYR A 545 -16.75 36.76 -1.46
N ARG A 546 -15.76 37.14 -0.65
CA ARG A 546 -14.58 37.90 -1.09
C ARG A 546 -13.37 36.98 -1.23
N PHE A 547 -12.68 37.06 -2.38
CA PHE A 547 -11.42 36.33 -2.57
C PHE A 547 -10.34 36.84 -1.61
N LEU A 548 -9.61 35.91 -1.00
CA LEU A 548 -8.45 36.15 -0.17
C LEU A 548 -7.23 35.47 -0.79
N SER A 549 -6.23 36.27 -1.18
CA SER A 549 -4.96 35.72 -1.64
C SER A 549 -4.20 35.10 -0.48
N GLU A 550 -3.73 33.86 -0.64
CA GLU A 550 -2.85 33.22 0.36
C GLU A 550 -1.56 34.02 0.62
N ARG A 551 -1.15 34.88 -0.33
CA ARG A 551 0.09 35.67 -0.29
C ARG A 551 -0.02 37.00 0.46
N GLU A 552 -1.21 37.37 0.91
CA GLU A 552 -1.45 38.63 1.62
C GLU A 552 -1.76 38.36 3.09
N LEU A 553 -1.66 39.36 3.97
CA LEU A 553 -2.15 39.25 5.35
C LEU A 553 -3.69 39.26 5.36
N TRP A 554 -4.29 38.36 6.16
CA TRP A 554 -5.76 38.25 6.29
C TRP A 554 -6.33 38.96 7.52
N THR A 555 -5.53 39.09 8.58
CA THR A 555 -5.91 39.78 9.83
C THR A 555 -6.64 41.11 9.62
N PRO A 556 -6.20 42.03 8.73
CA PRO A 556 -6.91 43.29 8.52
C PRO A 556 -8.14 43.19 7.59
N LYS A 557 -8.43 42.01 7.03
CA LYS A 557 -9.48 41.78 6.02
C LYS A 557 -10.66 40.97 6.55
N LEU A 558 -10.44 40.16 7.59
CA LEU A 558 -11.47 39.31 8.18
C LEU A 558 -12.36 40.11 9.14
N GLU A 559 -13.66 39.97 8.97
CA GLU A 559 -14.71 40.67 9.71
C GLU A 559 -15.76 39.63 10.16
N ARG A 560 -16.35 39.83 11.34
CA ARG A 560 -17.51 39.04 11.77
C ARG A 560 -18.69 39.34 10.85
N GLY A 561 -19.44 38.31 10.47
CA GLY A 561 -20.45 38.38 9.40
C GLY A 561 -19.86 38.41 7.98
N GLY A 562 -18.53 38.36 7.82
CA GLY A 562 -17.87 38.37 6.53
C GLY A 562 -17.85 36.99 5.84
N LYS A 563 -17.89 36.99 4.51
CA LYS A 563 -17.82 35.77 3.67
C LYS A 563 -16.59 35.80 2.79
N TYR A 564 -15.85 34.70 2.73
CA TYR A 564 -14.53 34.66 2.10
C TYR A 564 -14.22 33.32 1.46
N TYR A 565 -13.32 33.33 0.49
CA TYR A 565 -12.74 32.09 -0.03
C TYR A 565 -11.29 32.33 -0.49
N THR A 566 -10.53 31.25 -0.55
CA THR A 566 -9.20 31.21 -1.15
C THR A 566 -9.10 30.03 -2.10
N THR A 567 -8.10 30.08 -2.98
CA THR A 567 -7.77 28.96 -3.88
C THR A 567 -6.28 28.70 -3.84
N ARG A 568 -5.89 27.42 -3.93
CA ARG A 568 -4.50 27.01 -4.11
C ARG A 568 -4.35 26.29 -5.43
N ASN A 569 -3.30 26.62 -6.19
CA ASN A 569 -3.02 26.08 -7.54
C ASN A 569 -4.11 26.35 -8.61
N GLY A 570 -5.24 26.95 -8.23
CA GLY A 570 -6.46 27.01 -9.05
C GLY A 570 -7.19 25.67 -9.12
N SER A 571 -6.76 24.65 -8.35
CA SER A 571 -7.34 23.31 -8.32
C SER A 571 -7.90 22.91 -6.96
N SER A 572 -7.60 23.65 -5.89
CA SER A 572 -8.28 23.51 -4.60
C SER A 572 -8.89 24.82 -4.14
N LEU A 573 -9.97 24.74 -3.36
CA LEU A 573 -10.74 25.87 -2.87
C LEU A 573 -11.12 25.65 -1.40
N VAL A 574 -11.02 26.70 -0.59
CA VAL A 574 -11.62 26.73 0.75
C VAL A 574 -12.48 27.98 0.85
N ALA A 575 -13.76 27.82 1.18
CA ALA A 575 -14.69 28.93 1.38
C ALA A 575 -15.29 28.87 2.77
N PHE A 576 -15.52 30.03 3.37
CA PHE A 576 -16.06 30.12 4.72
C PHE A 576 -16.84 31.42 4.96
N SER A 577 -17.83 31.34 5.85
CA SER A 577 -18.51 32.50 6.42
C SER A 577 -18.18 32.61 7.91
N VAL A 578 -17.80 33.81 8.33
CA VAL A 578 -17.53 34.11 9.74
C VAL A 578 -18.83 34.51 10.40
N GLY A 579 -19.27 33.76 11.41
CA GLY A 579 -20.45 34.11 12.19
C GLY A 579 -20.37 35.52 12.80
N SER A 580 -21.51 36.19 12.93
CA SER A 580 -21.60 37.55 13.48
C SER A 580 -21.17 37.64 14.95
N GLU A 581 -21.27 36.54 15.68
CA GLU A 581 -20.89 36.39 17.10
C GLU A 581 -19.60 35.60 17.31
N TYR A 582 -18.90 35.21 16.24
CA TYR A 582 -17.68 34.39 16.33
C TYR A 582 -16.60 35.04 17.22
N LYS A 583 -16.00 34.23 18.08
CA LYS A 583 -14.83 34.57 18.90
C LYS A 583 -13.76 33.51 18.66
N SER A 584 -12.49 33.91 18.65
CA SER A 584 -11.39 32.94 18.61
C SER A 584 -11.52 31.95 19.79
N GLY A 585 -11.35 30.66 19.51
CA GLY A 585 -11.67 29.57 20.44
C GLY A 585 -13.01 28.90 20.13
N ASN A 586 -13.95 29.56 19.44
CA ASN A 586 -15.17 28.91 18.95
C ASN A 586 -14.85 27.96 17.78
N GLY A 587 -15.74 27.00 17.57
CA GLY A 587 -15.61 25.95 16.56
C GLY A 587 -15.90 26.36 15.11
N LEU A 588 -15.46 25.49 14.21
CA LEU A 588 -15.80 25.48 12.80
C LEU A 588 -16.66 24.25 12.46
N ALA A 589 -17.77 24.49 11.76
CA ALA A 589 -18.53 23.47 11.06
C ALA A 589 -17.94 23.32 9.65
N ILE A 590 -17.31 22.19 9.35
CA ILE A 590 -16.59 21.98 8.08
C ILE A 590 -17.24 20.85 7.29
N VAL A 591 -17.52 21.06 6.00
CA VAL A 591 -17.85 19.99 5.05
C VAL A 591 -16.79 20.01 3.94
N ALA A 592 -15.98 18.97 3.83
CA ALA A 592 -14.89 18.94 2.86
C ALA A 592 -14.90 17.66 2.05
N GLY A 593 -14.56 17.75 0.77
CA GLY A 593 -14.44 16.62 -0.15
C GLY A 593 -13.31 16.88 -1.15
N HIS A 594 -13.28 16.13 -2.24
CA HIS A 594 -12.31 16.34 -3.31
C HIS A 594 -12.97 16.62 -4.65
N ILE A 595 -12.26 17.37 -5.51
CA ILE A 595 -12.81 17.90 -6.77
C ILE A 595 -12.10 17.34 -8.00
N ASP A 596 -10.95 16.70 -7.80
CA ASP A 596 -10.30 15.90 -8.83
C ASP A 596 -11.12 14.64 -9.12
N ALA A 597 -10.86 14.06 -10.29
CA ALA A 597 -11.51 12.85 -10.75
C ALA A 597 -10.59 12.13 -11.73
N LEU A 598 -10.76 10.81 -11.88
CA LEU A 598 -10.08 10.03 -12.90
C LEU A 598 -10.17 10.68 -14.30
N THR A 599 -9.01 10.85 -14.93
CA THR A 599 -8.90 11.51 -16.24
C THR A 599 -7.69 10.99 -17.03
N ALA A 600 -7.52 11.45 -18.27
CA ALA A 600 -6.27 11.29 -19.02
C ALA A 600 -5.61 12.66 -19.21
N LYS A 601 -4.48 12.88 -18.52
CA LYS A 601 -3.73 14.15 -18.59
C LYS A 601 -2.78 14.13 -19.79
N LEU A 602 -2.64 15.26 -20.47
CA LEU A 602 -1.64 15.40 -21.53
C LEU A 602 -0.23 15.28 -20.93
N LYS A 603 0.65 14.55 -21.62
CA LYS A 603 2.06 14.49 -21.25
C LYS A 603 2.74 15.85 -21.47
N PRO A 604 3.83 16.16 -20.73
CA PRO A 604 4.62 17.38 -20.96
C PRO A 604 5.08 17.56 -22.41
N VAL A 605 5.36 16.45 -23.09
CA VAL A 605 5.52 16.38 -24.55
C VAL A 605 4.41 15.48 -25.08
N SER A 606 3.37 16.08 -25.64
CA SER A 606 2.19 15.36 -26.13
C SER A 606 2.24 15.07 -27.64
N LYS A 607 3.19 15.70 -28.36
CA LYS A 607 3.41 15.44 -29.79
C LYS A 607 3.91 14.01 -29.99
N LEU A 608 3.22 13.24 -30.81
CA LEU A 608 3.63 11.92 -31.27
C LEU A 608 3.84 11.93 -32.79
N PRO A 609 4.72 11.06 -33.32
CA PRO A 609 4.81 10.85 -34.77
C PRO A 609 3.47 10.35 -35.33
N THR A 610 3.14 10.79 -36.54
CA THR A 610 2.03 10.22 -37.32
C THR A 610 2.30 8.73 -37.57
N LYS A 611 1.30 7.88 -37.36
CA LYS A 611 1.39 6.43 -37.60
C LYS A 611 0.29 5.99 -38.56
N ALA A 612 0.67 5.41 -39.68
CA ALA A 612 -0.26 4.85 -40.67
C ALA A 612 -1.41 5.82 -41.03
N GLY A 613 -1.09 7.08 -41.29
CA GLY A 613 -2.09 8.10 -41.61
C GLY A 613 -2.79 8.75 -40.42
N TYR A 614 -2.49 8.38 -39.16
CA TYR A 614 -3.18 8.91 -37.98
C TYR A 614 -2.28 9.79 -37.11
N THR A 615 -2.80 10.95 -36.73
CA THR A 615 -2.20 11.81 -35.71
C THR A 615 -2.72 11.41 -34.34
N GLN A 616 -1.80 11.14 -33.41
CA GLN A 616 -2.11 10.70 -32.04
C GLN A 616 -1.65 11.72 -31.01
N LEU A 617 -2.20 11.61 -29.80
CA LEU A 617 -1.87 12.49 -28.68
C LEU A 617 -1.26 11.71 -27.52
N GLY A 618 -0.08 12.13 -27.05
CA GLY A 618 0.56 11.55 -25.87
C GLY A 618 -0.15 11.96 -24.58
N VAL A 619 -0.77 10.97 -23.91
CA VAL A 619 -1.49 11.15 -22.64
C VAL A 619 -1.02 10.15 -21.59
N ALA A 620 -1.25 10.45 -20.33
CA ALA A 620 -1.02 9.56 -19.20
C ALA A 620 -2.32 9.41 -18.38
N PRO A 621 -2.63 8.22 -17.85
CA PRO A 621 -3.75 8.07 -16.94
C PRO A 621 -3.47 8.84 -15.64
N TYR A 622 -4.47 9.58 -15.17
CA TYR A 622 -4.51 10.11 -13.81
C TYR A 622 -5.33 9.14 -12.95
N ALA A 623 -4.71 8.65 -11.87
CA ALA A 623 -5.23 7.55 -11.05
C ALA A 623 -5.66 6.34 -11.91
N GLY A 624 -6.88 5.84 -11.73
CA GLY A 624 -7.45 4.73 -12.50
C GLY A 624 -7.87 5.05 -13.94
N GLY A 625 -7.56 6.24 -14.48
CA GLY A 625 -7.88 6.64 -15.84
C GLY A 625 -7.37 5.68 -16.93
N LEU A 626 -7.92 5.81 -18.14
CA LEU A 626 -7.71 4.87 -19.25
C LEU A 626 -8.04 3.42 -18.86
N GLY A 627 -9.22 3.24 -18.24
CA GLY A 627 -9.78 1.94 -17.88
C GLY A 627 -10.72 1.38 -18.97
N LYS A 628 -11.44 0.29 -18.65
CA LYS A 628 -12.32 -0.39 -19.61
C LYS A 628 -13.44 0.48 -20.18
N THR A 629 -13.92 1.47 -19.44
CA THR A 629 -15.04 2.33 -19.86
C THR A 629 -14.63 3.48 -20.79
N TRP A 630 -13.33 3.68 -20.99
CA TRP A 630 -12.75 4.76 -21.80
C TRP A 630 -12.66 4.42 -23.31
N TRP A 631 -12.78 3.14 -23.67
CA TRP A 631 -12.83 2.72 -25.07
C TRP A 631 -14.03 3.32 -25.78
N ASP A 632 -13.81 3.72 -27.03
CA ASP A 632 -14.85 4.15 -27.96
C ASP A 632 -15.68 5.35 -27.49
N ARG A 633 -15.15 6.13 -26.54
CA ARG A 633 -15.76 7.38 -26.04
C ARG A 633 -15.36 8.58 -26.88
N ASP A 634 -16.31 9.50 -27.01
CA ASP A 634 -16.11 10.81 -27.62
C ASP A 634 -15.43 11.73 -26.60
N LEU A 635 -14.11 11.89 -26.73
CA LEU A 635 -13.31 12.64 -25.77
C LEU A 635 -13.07 14.06 -26.27
N SER A 636 -13.43 15.04 -25.43
CA SER A 636 -12.99 16.43 -25.59
C SER A 636 -11.80 16.73 -24.68
N ILE A 637 -11.25 17.94 -24.78
CA ILE A 637 -10.11 18.42 -24.00
C ILE A 637 -10.44 19.75 -23.34
N GLY A 638 -9.89 19.95 -22.15
CA GLY A 638 -9.94 21.24 -21.47
C GLY A 638 -8.90 21.30 -20.35
N GLY A 639 -8.76 22.47 -19.74
CA GLY A 639 -7.90 22.65 -18.58
C GLY A 639 -7.31 24.06 -18.51
N LYS A 640 -6.10 24.14 -17.97
CA LYS A 640 -5.43 25.40 -17.64
C LYS A 640 -4.24 25.63 -18.55
N VAL A 641 -4.09 26.85 -19.07
CA VAL A 641 -2.97 27.30 -19.90
C VAL A 641 -2.27 28.48 -19.21
N LEU A 642 -0.95 28.40 -19.05
CA LEU A 642 -0.13 29.49 -18.53
C LEU A 642 0.44 30.30 -19.68
N VAL A 643 0.14 31.60 -19.69
CA VAL A 643 0.48 32.51 -20.79
C VAL A 643 1.19 33.74 -20.23
N ARG A 644 2.29 34.13 -20.86
CA ARG A 644 2.94 35.42 -20.59
C ARG A 644 2.17 36.52 -21.32
N ASN A 645 1.53 37.41 -20.57
CA ASN A 645 0.86 38.58 -21.13
C ASN A 645 1.92 39.56 -21.67
N SER A 646 1.88 39.85 -22.96
CA SER A 646 2.85 40.72 -23.63
C SER A 646 2.76 42.18 -23.20
N SER A 647 1.59 42.65 -22.77
CA SER A 647 1.36 44.03 -22.37
C SER A 647 1.81 44.30 -20.92
N THR A 648 1.65 43.32 -20.03
CA THR A 648 1.98 43.47 -18.59
C THR A 648 3.29 42.78 -18.19
N GLY A 649 3.80 41.87 -19.02
CA GLY A 649 4.94 41.01 -18.71
C GLY A 649 4.65 39.91 -17.68
N LYS A 650 3.45 39.87 -17.10
CA LYS A 650 3.04 38.91 -16.07
C LYS A 650 2.63 37.57 -16.68
N ILE A 651 2.75 36.51 -15.89
CA ILE A 651 2.22 35.19 -16.24
C ILE A 651 0.79 35.11 -15.73
N GLU A 652 -0.13 34.76 -16.62
CA GLU A 652 -1.56 34.63 -16.34
C GLU A 652 -2.00 33.19 -16.61
N SER A 653 -3.03 32.77 -15.90
CA SER A 653 -3.71 31.50 -16.13
C SER A 653 -4.99 31.75 -16.91
N LYS A 654 -5.18 30.98 -17.99
CA LYS A 654 -6.41 30.96 -18.79
C LYS A 654 -7.01 29.57 -18.79
N LEU A 655 -8.33 29.46 -18.72
CA LEU A 655 -9.04 28.18 -18.87
C LEU A 655 -9.47 28.00 -20.32
N VAL A 656 -9.25 26.81 -20.86
CA VAL A 656 -9.71 26.41 -22.19
C VAL A 656 -10.59 25.18 -22.07
N LYS A 657 -11.67 25.14 -22.85
CA LYS A 657 -12.53 23.99 -23.03
C LYS A 657 -12.93 23.96 -24.50
N LEU A 658 -12.71 22.82 -25.17
CA LEU A 658 -13.25 22.64 -26.51
C LEU A 658 -14.62 21.98 -26.39
N ASP A 659 -15.60 22.48 -27.15
CA ASP A 659 -16.99 22.03 -27.06
C ASP A 659 -17.34 20.92 -28.07
N TRP A 660 -16.33 20.27 -28.67
CA TRP A 660 -16.50 19.13 -29.56
C TRP A 660 -15.49 18.03 -29.24
N PRO A 661 -15.79 16.74 -29.52
CA PRO A 661 -14.86 15.65 -29.28
C PRO A 661 -13.70 15.71 -30.26
N ILE A 662 -12.50 15.93 -29.73
CA ILE A 662 -11.27 16.01 -30.52
C ILE A 662 -10.51 14.68 -30.56
N ALA A 663 -10.85 13.74 -29.70
CA ALA A 663 -10.08 12.53 -29.48
C ALA A 663 -10.99 11.31 -29.31
N ARG A 664 -10.52 10.16 -29.77
CA ARG A 664 -11.17 8.86 -29.52
C ARG A 664 -10.11 7.78 -29.32
N ILE A 665 -10.37 6.88 -28.40
CA ILE A 665 -9.54 5.68 -28.17
C ILE A 665 -10.31 4.49 -28.76
N PRO A 666 -10.03 4.07 -30.00
CA PRO A 666 -10.82 3.03 -30.66
C PRO A 666 -10.46 1.64 -30.13
N SER A 667 -11.46 0.81 -29.84
CA SER A 667 -11.21 -0.62 -29.60
C SER A 667 -10.68 -1.31 -30.86
N LEU A 668 -9.89 -2.37 -30.68
CA LEU A 668 -9.57 -3.28 -31.78
C LEU A 668 -10.78 -4.18 -32.04
N ALA A 669 -11.18 -4.33 -33.31
CA ALA A 669 -12.34 -5.15 -33.65
C ALA A 669 -12.15 -6.61 -33.19
N GLU A 670 -13.17 -7.19 -32.57
CA GLU A 670 -13.11 -8.54 -32.00
C GLU A 670 -12.74 -9.64 -33.01
N HIS A 671 -13.02 -9.39 -34.30
CA HIS A 671 -12.63 -10.26 -35.42
C HIS A 671 -11.13 -10.56 -35.50
N PHE A 672 -10.28 -9.70 -34.93
CA PHE A 672 -8.84 -9.94 -34.86
C PHE A 672 -8.45 -11.01 -33.82
N GLY A 673 -9.39 -11.49 -32.99
CA GLY A 673 -9.18 -12.59 -32.04
C GLY A 673 -8.43 -12.15 -30.79
N ALA A 674 -7.46 -12.95 -30.34
CA ALA A 674 -6.72 -12.74 -29.09
C ALA A 674 -6.14 -11.31 -28.89
N PRO A 675 -5.60 -10.61 -29.92
CA PRO A 675 -5.14 -9.23 -29.78
C PRO A 675 -6.22 -8.21 -29.39
N ALA A 676 -7.51 -8.50 -29.66
CA ALA A 676 -8.64 -7.67 -29.26
C ALA A 676 -9.10 -7.95 -27.82
N GLN A 677 -8.45 -8.89 -27.11
CA GLN A 677 -8.72 -9.21 -25.72
C GLN A 677 -7.64 -8.59 -24.83
N GLY A 678 -8.06 -7.75 -23.87
CA GLY A 678 -7.14 -7.11 -22.94
C GLY A 678 -6.48 -8.07 -21.94
N PRO A 679 -5.63 -7.57 -21.02
CA PRO A 679 -5.40 -6.16 -20.74
C PRO A 679 -4.64 -5.44 -21.86
N PHE A 680 -5.02 -4.19 -22.11
CA PHE A 680 -4.38 -3.35 -23.12
C PHE A 680 -3.31 -2.46 -22.49
N ASN A 681 -2.20 -2.29 -23.18
CA ASN A 681 -1.15 -1.39 -22.79
C ASN A 681 -1.63 0.07 -22.89
N LYS A 682 -1.65 0.78 -21.76
CA LYS A 682 -2.11 2.18 -21.68
C LYS A 682 -1.25 3.15 -22.50
N GLU A 683 0.03 2.83 -22.70
CA GLU A 683 1.00 3.66 -23.44
C GLU A 683 0.93 3.47 -24.95
N THR A 684 0.71 2.24 -25.43
CA THR A 684 0.85 1.91 -26.86
C THR A 684 -0.45 1.52 -27.53
N GLN A 685 -1.46 1.07 -26.80
CA GLN A 685 -2.75 0.62 -27.34
C GLN A 685 -3.90 1.57 -26.97
N MET A 686 -3.86 2.23 -25.81
CA MET A 686 -4.89 3.20 -25.39
C MET A 686 -4.54 4.65 -25.75
N VAL A 687 -3.96 4.85 -26.94
CA VAL A 687 -3.48 6.17 -27.38
C VAL A 687 -4.59 6.89 -28.16
N PRO A 688 -5.05 8.07 -27.72
CA PRO A 688 -6.10 8.79 -28.41
C PRO A 688 -5.69 9.23 -29.81
N ILE A 689 -6.56 8.96 -30.78
CA ILE A 689 -6.45 9.47 -32.15
C ILE A 689 -7.15 10.83 -32.21
N ILE A 690 -6.46 11.83 -32.77
CA ILE A 690 -6.95 13.23 -32.85
C ILE A 690 -7.09 13.76 -34.28
N GLY A 691 -6.82 12.93 -35.28
CA GLY A 691 -6.93 13.34 -36.68
C GLY A 691 -6.24 12.40 -37.66
N VAL A 692 -6.31 12.77 -38.93
CA VAL A 692 -5.74 12.04 -40.07
C VAL A 692 -4.73 12.93 -40.78
N ASP A 693 -3.64 12.31 -41.23
CA ASP A 693 -2.54 12.90 -41.98
C ASP A 693 -1.88 11.83 -42.86
N ASN A 694 -2.27 11.78 -44.14
CA ASN A 694 -1.75 10.84 -45.15
C ASN A 694 -0.69 11.48 -46.06
N SER A 695 0.02 12.50 -45.58
CA SER A 695 1.04 13.19 -46.36
C SER A 695 2.21 12.28 -46.78
N ASP A 696 2.40 11.16 -46.09
CA ASP A 696 3.38 10.12 -46.44
C ASP A 696 3.03 9.35 -47.72
N LEU A 697 1.76 9.32 -48.15
CA LEU A 697 1.34 8.58 -49.34
C LEU A 697 1.48 9.34 -50.67
N TYR A 698 1.65 10.66 -50.63
CA TYR A 698 1.64 11.51 -51.82
C TYR A 698 2.98 12.25 -51.95
N GLU A 699 3.97 11.60 -52.59
CA GLU A 699 5.38 12.09 -52.75
C GLU A 699 5.55 13.49 -53.40
N SER A 700 4.47 14.11 -53.89
CA SER A 700 4.50 15.45 -54.53
C SER A 700 3.51 16.48 -53.96
N ALA A 701 2.77 16.15 -52.90
CA ALA A 701 1.88 17.09 -52.21
C ALA A 701 2.42 17.39 -50.79
N GLY A 702 3.52 18.13 -50.74
CA GLY A 702 3.75 19.07 -49.63
C GLY A 702 4.82 18.74 -48.60
N LYS A 703 6.09 18.96 -48.96
CA LYS A 703 7.04 19.60 -48.02
C LYS A 703 6.54 20.97 -47.53
N THR A 704 5.44 21.48 -48.09
CA THR A 704 4.72 22.69 -47.69
C THR A 704 3.74 22.49 -46.53
N ASP A 705 3.13 21.32 -46.33
CA ASP A 705 2.05 21.16 -45.32
C ASP A 705 2.55 20.98 -43.89
N THR A 706 3.69 20.30 -43.70
CA THR A 706 4.38 20.25 -42.38
C THR A 706 4.98 21.61 -42.01
N ALA A 707 5.54 22.34 -42.99
CA ALA A 707 6.03 23.70 -42.79
C ALA A 707 4.88 24.70 -42.49
N ALA A 708 3.70 24.55 -43.13
CA ALA A 708 2.52 25.36 -42.85
C ALA A 708 1.86 25.00 -41.50
N ALA A 709 1.90 23.73 -41.09
CA ALA A 709 1.40 23.30 -39.78
C ALA A 709 2.21 23.89 -38.62
N ASP A 710 3.53 23.98 -38.77
CA ASP A 710 4.45 24.59 -37.79
C ASP A 710 4.56 26.12 -37.92
N GLU A 711 3.90 26.74 -38.92
CA GLU A 711 3.95 28.19 -39.16
C GLU A 711 3.55 28.98 -37.90
N GLY A 712 4.47 29.85 -37.44
CA GLY A 712 4.34 30.68 -36.25
C GLY A 712 4.75 30.00 -34.93
N ILE A 713 5.14 28.72 -34.92
CA ILE A 713 5.63 28.01 -33.73
C ILE A 713 7.16 27.96 -33.77
N GLU A 714 7.80 28.68 -32.85
CA GLU A 714 9.26 28.78 -32.79
C GLU A 714 9.89 27.51 -32.17
N PRO A 715 10.95 26.94 -32.77
CA PRO A 715 11.72 25.84 -32.18
C PRO A 715 12.25 26.19 -30.78
N GLY A 716 12.24 25.21 -29.87
CA GLY A 716 12.72 25.38 -28.49
C GLY A 716 11.70 25.98 -27.51
N THR A 717 10.51 26.37 -27.99
CA THR A 717 9.39 26.80 -27.14
C THR A 717 8.58 25.61 -26.61
N PHE A 718 7.77 25.84 -25.57
CA PHE A 718 6.80 24.84 -25.10
C PHE A 718 5.82 24.45 -26.21
N ALA A 719 5.34 25.41 -27.01
CA ALA A 719 4.42 25.12 -28.12
C ALA A 719 5.00 24.10 -29.12
N ALA A 720 6.32 24.11 -29.36
CA ALA A 720 6.97 23.17 -30.27
C ALA A 720 7.00 21.71 -29.77
N SER A 721 6.81 21.46 -28.48
CA SER A 721 6.71 20.10 -27.91
C SER A 721 5.30 19.51 -27.96
N GLN A 722 4.33 20.26 -28.48
CA GLN A 722 2.92 19.88 -28.57
C GLN A 722 2.50 19.64 -30.03
N SER A 723 1.33 19.03 -30.24
CA SER A 723 0.74 18.94 -31.58
C SER A 723 0.49 20.35 -32.16
N PRO A 724 1.03 20.72 -33.33
CA PRO A 724 0.88 22.06 -33.91
C PRO A 724 -0.59 22.43 -34.13
N LYS A 725 -1.41 21.47 -34.59
CA LYS A 725 -2.85 21.66 -34.77
C LYS A 725 -3.54 21.95 -33.42
N LEU A 726 -3.17 21.23 -32.36
CA LEU A 726 -3.72 21.45 -31.03
C LEU A 726 -3.35 22.84 -30.49
N VAL A 727 -2.09 23.26 -30.63
CA VAL A 727 -1.64 24.60 -30.24
C VAL A 727 -2.46 25.67 -30.93
N LYS A 728 -2.66 25.58 -32.25
CA LYS A 728 -3.43 26.56 -33.03
C LYS A 728 -4.90 26.61 -32.59
N VAL A 729 -5.52 25.46 -32.34
CA VAL A 729 -6.92 25.38 -31.87
C VAL A 729 -7.08 26.00 -30.49
N ILE A 730 -6.25 25.62 -29.52
CA ILE A 730 -6.28 26.17 -28.15
C ILE A 730 -5.98 27.66 -28.16
N SER A 731 -5.00 28.08 -28.97
CA SER A 731 -4.63 29.50 -29.07
C SER A 731 -5.76 30.33 -29.68
N LYS A 732 -6.45 29.81 -30.70
CA LYS A 732 -7.63 30.46 -31.27
C LYS A 732 -8.74 30.62 -30.23
N GLU A 733 -9.04 29.57 -29.47
CA GLU A 733 -10.05 29.58 -28.41
C GLU A 733 -9.73 30.64 -27.32
N LEU A 734 -8.45 30.80 -26.99
CA LEU A 734 -7.99 31.73 -25.95
C LEU A 734 -7.63 33.14 -26.46
N GLY A 735 -7.75 33.39 -27.77
CA GLY A 735 -7.32 34.63 -28.41
C GLY A 735 -5.81 34.90 -28.33
N ILE A 736 -4.99 33.86 -28.30
CA ILE A 736 -3.51 33.94 -28.25
C ILE A 736 -2.97 33.97 -29.68
N THR A 737 -2.25 35.03 -30.03
CA THR A 737 -1.65 35.20 -31.38
C THR A 737 -0.15 34.89 -31.41
N ASN A 738 0.56 35.06 -30.29
CA ASN A 738 1.96 34.70 -30.15
C ASN A 738 2.09 33.38 -29.38
N TYR A 739 2.35 32.26 -30.07
CA TYR A 739 2.40 30.93 -29.45
C TYR A 739 3.58 30.77 -28.48
N SER A 740 4.68 31.50 -28.67
CA SER A 740 5.83 31.52 -27.73
C SER A 740 5.49 32.12 -26.37
N SER A 741 4.34 32.79 -26.25
CA SER A 741 3.83 33.27 -24.95
C SER A 741 3.26 32.15 -24.07
N ILE A 742 2.94 30.99 -24.64
CA ILE A 742 2.47 29.83 -23.88
C ILE A 742 3.67 29.19 -23.18
N LEU A 743 3.64 29.17 -21.85
CA LEU A 743 4.73 28.65 -21.03
C LEU A 743 4.53 27.17 -20.68
N SER A 744 3.29 26.78 -20.41
CA SER A 744 2.89 25.41 -20.08
C SER A 744 1.37 25.30 -20.11
N TRP A 745 0.85 24.07 -20.11
CA TRP A 745 -0.55 23.78 -19.86
C TRP A 745 -0.73 22.52 -19.00
N GLU A 746 -1.89 22.43 -18.36
CA GLU A 746 -2.38 21.25 -17.65
C GLU A 746 -3.75 20.94 -18.24
N LEU A 747 -3.78 20.01 -19.20
CA LEU A 747 -4.98 19.67 -19.97
C LEU A 747 -5.38 18.22 -19.73
N GLU A 748 -6.69 18.00 -19.71
CA GLU A 748 -7.36 16.75 -19.40
C GLU A 748 -8.28 16.37 -20.56
N LEU A 749 -8.22 15.10 -20.97
CA LEU A 749 -9.25 14.52 -21.83
C LEU A 749 -10.42 14.01 -21.00
N TYR A 750 -11.63 14.28 -21.45
CA TYR A 750 -12.85 13.94 -20.72
C TYR A 750 -13.99 13.52 -21.68
N ASP A 751 -14.92 12.69 -21.18
CA ASP A 751 -16.13 12.32 -21.92
C ASP A 751 -16.98 13.56 -22.21
N SER A 752 -17.17 13.86 -23.50
CA SER A 752 -17.93 15.01 -24.00
C SER A 752 -19.45 14.82 -23.89
N GLN A 753 -19.93 13.61 -23.61
CA GLN A 753 -21.35 13.34 -23.46
C GLN A 753 -21.95 14.10 -22.25
N PRO A 754 -22.92 15.02 -22.44
CA PRO A 754 -23.47 15.82 -21.36
C PRO A 754 -24.10 15.00 -20.23
N ALA A 755 -24.12 15.54 -19.02
CA ALA A 755 -24.87 14.94 -17.91
C ALA A 755 -26.38 15.08 -18.16
N ARG A 756 -27.14 14.03 -17.80
CA ARG A 756 -28.58 13.95 -18.09
C ARG A 756 -29.32 13.13 -17.03
N LEU A 757 -30.57 13.48 -16.81
CA LEU A 757 -31.55 12.59 -16.17
C LEU A 757 -31.80 11.35 -17.04
N GLY A 758 -32.00 10.20 -16.40
CA GLY A 758 -32.18 8.90 -17.04
C GLY A 758 -33.03 7.93 -16.22
N GLY A 759 -33.35 6.78 -16.80
CA GLY A 759 -34.39 5.87 -16.28
C GLY A 759 -35.77 6.19 -16.87
N LEU A 760 -36.72 5.26 -16.76
CA LEU A 760 -38.07 5.42 -17.32
C LEU A 760 -38.80 6.63 -16.71
N GLU A 761 -38.64 6.83 -15.39
CA GLU A 761 -39.26 7.92 -14.64
C GLU A 761 -38.25 9.03 -14.27
N LYS A 762 -37.08 9.05 -14.93
CA LYS A 762 -35.99 10.01 -14.64
C LYS A 762 -35.42 9.92 -13.22
N ASP A 763 -35.44 8.73 -12.62
CA ASP A 763 -34.95 8.49 -11.26
C ASP A 763 -33.42 8.60 -11.11
N PHE A 764 -32.67 8.62 -12.21
CA PHE A 764 -31.21 8.59 -12.23
C PHE A 764 -30.60 9.86 -12.85
N ILE A 765 -29.36 10.15 -12.49
CA ILE A 765 -28.47 11.07 -13.21
C ILE A 765 -27.28 10.28 -13.75
N PHE A 766 -27.05 10.37 -15.07
CA PHE A 766 -25.89 9.81 -15.74
C PHE A 766 -24.89 10.92 -16.08
N ALA A 767 -23.70 10.87 -15.50
CA ALA A 767 -22.66 11.89 -15.67
C ALA A 767 -21.26 11.28 -15.58
N GLY A 768 -20.26 11.92 -16.18
CA GLY A 768 -18.87 11.60 -15.92
C GLY A 768 -18.35 12.38 -14.71
N ARG A 769 -17.38 11.82 -13.97
CA ARG A 769 -16.67 12.49 -12.85
C ARG A 769 -17.59 12.85 -11.67
N ILE A 770 -18.58 12.00 -11.39
CA ILE A 770 -19.48 12.18 -10.23
C ILE A 770 -18.65 12.21 -8.93
N ASP A 771 -17.70 11.29 -8.85
CA ASP A 771 -16.68 11.19 -7.83
C ASP A 771 -15.61 12.30 -8.00
N ASP A 772 -15.44 13.24 -7.06
CA ASP A 772 -16.33 13.58 -5.92
C ASP A 772 -16.99 14.97 -6.09
N LYS A 773 -17.11 15.41 -7.34
CA LYS A 773 -17.83 16.64 -7.71
C LYS A 773 -19.29 16.66 -7.23
N LEU A 774 -19.91 15.50 -7.00
CA LEU A 774 -21.25 15.38 -6.42
C LEU A 774 -21.32 15.93 -5.00
N CYS A 775 -20.45 15.48 -4.09
CA CYS A 775 -20.43 15.95 -2.72
C CYS A 775 -19.96 17.40 -2.64
N CYS A 776 -18.92 17.78 -3.41
CA CYS A 776 -18.46 19.17 -3.48
C CYS A 776 -19.59 20.13 -3.92
N TYR A 777 -20.37 19.75 -4.94
CA TYR A 777 -21.53 20.52 -5.37
C TYR A 777 -22.56 20.66 -4.24
N ALA A 778 -22.93 19.56 -3.58
CA ALA A 778 -23.91 19.60 -2.51
C ALA A 778 -23.43 20.44 -1.30
N ALA A 779 -22.15 20.34 -0.92
CA ALA A 779 -21.56 21.11 0.18
C ALA A 779 -21.52 22.61 -0.13
N GLN A 780 -21.15 22.98 -1.36
CA GLN A 780 -21.17 24.36 -1.84
C GLN A 780 -22.58 24.96 -1.78
N GLU A 781 -23.57 24.27 -2.35
CA GLU A 781 -24.96 24.74 -2.37
C GLU A 781 -25.52 24.83 -0.95
N ALA A 782 -25.15 23.90 -0.06
CA ALA A 782 -25.52 23.94 1.35
C ALA A 782 -24.94 25.16 2.08
N LEU A 783 -23.67 25.48 1.85
CA LEU A 783 -23.03 26.68 2.43
C LEU A 783 -23.72 27.96 1.95
N ILE A 784 -24.07 28.04 0.66
CA ILE A 784 -24.77 29.18 0.07
C ILE A 784 -26.21 29.30 0.59
N ALA A 785 -26.89 28.17 0.81
CA ALA A 785 -28.28 28.13 1.26
C ALA A 785 -28.44 28.32 2.78
N SER A 786 -27.40 28.05 3.57
CA SER A 786 -27.40 28.26 5.03
C SER A 786 -27.52 29.76 5.36
N SER A 787 -28.36 30.09 6.34
CA SER A 787 -28.59 31.49 6.75
C SER A 787 -27.38 32.02 7.55
N ASP A 788 -27.09 33.31 7.46
CA ASP A 788 -26.04 33.91 8.31
C ASP A 788 -26.48 34.01 9.80
N ASP A 789 -27.78 33.90 10.07
CA ASP A 789 -28.36 34.00 11.41
C ASP A 789 -28.35 32.67 12.20
N THR A 790 -28.05 31.56 11.53
CA THR A 790 -27.98 30.22 12.16
C THR A 790 -26.54 29.90 12.55
N SER A 791 -26.33 29.30 13.73
CA SER A 791 -25.00 29.08 14.31
C SER A 791 -24.09 30.34 14.21
N PRO A 792 -24.52 31.50 14.74
CA PRO A 792 -23.87 32.80 14.52
C PRO A 792 -22.52 32.95 15.24
N ALA A 793 -22.20 32.08 16.19
CA ALA A 793 -20.93 32.03 16.91
C ALA A 793 -19.89 31.10 16.25
N SER A 794 -20.25 30.36 15.20
CA SER A 794 -19.37 29.42 14.49
C SER A 794 -18.87 29.94 13.14
N ILE A 795 -17.81 29.31 12.62
CA ILE A 795 -17.45 29.42 11.20
C ILE A 795 -18.16 28.29 10.45
N LYS A 796 -18.74 28.61 9.30
CA LYS A 796 -19.23 27.59 8.35
C LYS A 796 -18.23 27.52 7.21
N MET A 797 -17.73 26.34 6.90
CA MET A 797 -16.63 26.16 5.96
C MET A 797 -16.88 24.99 5.02
N VAL A 798 -16.47 25.16 3.76
CA VAL A 798 -16.26 24.06 2.82
C VAL A 798 -14.81 24.01 2.35
N GLY A 799 -14.30 22.80 2.10
CA GLY A 799 -12.97 22.56 1.57
C GLY A 799 -13.01 21.56 0.42
N PHE A 800 -12.53 21.96 -0.76
CA PHE A 800 -12.47 21.12 -1.95
C PHE A 800 -11.01 20.93 -2.34
N PHE A 801 -10.53 19.70 -2.21
CA PHE A 801 -9.13 19.35 -2.44
C PHE A 801 -8.90 18.71 -3.81
N ASP A 802 -7.68 18.88 -4.32
CA ASP A 802 -7.14 18.16 -5.47
C ASP A 802 -6.38 16.93 -4.99
N ASP A 803 -5.95 16.09 -5.92
CA ASP A 803 -5.02 14.98 -5.68
C ASP A 803 -5.51 13.86 -4.75
N GLU A 804 -6.79 13.76 -4.39
CA GLU A 804 -7.30 12.68 -3.52
C GLU A 804 -7.06 11.32 -4.16
N GLU A 805 -7.38 11.22 -5.45
CA GLU A 805 -7.33 9.98 -6.25
C GLU A 805 -5.91 9.42 -6.41
N ILE A 806 -4.91 10.21 -6.02
CA ILE A 806 -3.49 9.85 -6.01
C ILE A 806 -2.85 9.95 -4.61
N GLY A 807 -3.66 10.03 -3.54
CA GLY A 807 -3.25 9.94 -2.14
C GLY A 807 -3.05 11.27 -1.41
N SER A 808 -3.52 12.39 -1.97
CA SER A 808 -3.56 13.74 -1.38
C SER A 808 -2.21 14.36 -0.96
N LEU A 809 -1.08 13.75 -1.32
CA LEU A 809 0.26 14.13 -0.83
C LEU A 809 0.93 15.22 -1.69
N LEU A 810 0.18 16.23 -2.09
CA LEU A 810 0.70 17.42 -2.77
C LEU A 810 0.16 18.68 -2.10
N ARG A 811 0.78 19.84 -2.39
CA ARG A 811 0.49 21.12 -1.68
C ARG A 811 -0.97 21.58 -1.73
N GLN A 812 -1.73 21.08 -2.69
CA GLN A 812 -3.14 21.40 -2.89
C GLN A 812 -4.09 20.27 -2.42
N GLY A 813 -3.56 19.10 -2.07
CA GLY A 813 -4.35 17.98 -1.55
C GLY A 813 -4.62 18.03 -0.06
N ALA A 814 -5.42 17.08 0.43
CA ALA A 814 -5.94 17.05 1.80
C ALA A 814 -4.88 16.79 2.88
N ARG A 815 -3.70 16.24 2.51
CA ARG A 815 -2.55 16.07 3.41
C ARG A 815 -1.68 17.33 3.49
N SER A 816 -2.03 18.38 2.77
CA SER A 816 -1.34 19.67 2.83
C SER A 816 -1.78 20.50 4.04
N ASN A 817 -1.08 21.61 4.27
CA ASN A 817 -1.45 22.58 5.30
C ASN A 817 -2.55 23.58 4.86
N LEU A 818 -3.24 23.39 3.72
CA LEU A 818 -4.19 24.38 3.21
C LEU A 818 -5.29 24.69 4.22
N MET A 819 -6.02 23.68 4.69
CA MET A 819 -7.10 23.88 5.66
C MET A 819 -6.57 24.33 7.02
N SER A 820 -5.51 23.70 7.54
CA SER A 820 -4.88 24.10 8.81
C SER A 820 -4.47 25.58 8.79
N SER A 821 -3.87 26.04 7.68
CA SER A 821 -3.47 27.44 7.52
C SER A 821 -4.67 28.39 7.47
N VAL A 822 -5.78 28.00 6.84
CA VAL A 822 -7.01 28.80 6.85
C VAL A 822 -7.56 28.92 8.27
N ILE A 823 -7.65 27.81 9.00
CA ILE A 823 -8.15 27.78 10.39
C ILE A 823 -7.28 28.67 11.28
N GLU A 824 -5.96 28.49 11.24
CA GLU A 824 -5.01 29.30 12.00
C GLU A 824 -5.17 30.80 11.73
N ARG A 825 -5.30 31.19 10.46
CA ARG A 825 -5.46 32.60 10.07
C ARG A 825 -6.78 33.18 10.53
N ILE A 826 -7.87 32.40 10.52
CA ILE A 826 -9.17 32.83 11.06
C ILE A 826 -9.05 33.01 12.58
N THR A 827 -8.54 32.02 13.30
CA THR A 827 -8.38 32.07 14.76
C THR A 827 -7.49 33.23 15.19
N GLN A 828 -6.37 33.47 14.50
CA GLN A 828 -5.49 34.60 14.79
C GLN A 828 -6.19 35.95 14.57
N SER A 829 -7.05 36.07 13.56
CA SER A 829 -7.60 37.36 13.14
C SER A 829 -8.57 38.00 14.13
N PHE A 830 -9.19 37.19 14.99
CA PHE A 830 -10.16 37.67 15.99
C PHE A 830 -9.66 37.57 17.44
N ALA A 831 -8.40 37.17 17.64
CA ALA A 831 -7.80 36.97 18.94
C ALA A 831 -7.17 38.27 19.48
N SER A 832 -7.34 38.54 20.78
CA SER A 832 -6.57 39.58 21.47
C SER A 832 -5.13 39.14 21.77
N SER A 833 -4.92 37.84 21.95
CA SER A 833 -3.62 37.17 22.03
C SER A 833 -3.73 35.80 21.36
N TYR A 834 -2.82 35.50 20.43
CA TYR A 834 -2.80 34.24 19.69
C TYR A 834 -1.71 33.31 20.22
N GLY A 835 -1.98 32.00 20.22
CA GLY A 835 -1.05 30.96 20.67
C GLY A 835 -1.61 29.56 20.43
N PRO A 836 -0.79 28.52 20.67
CA PRO A 836 -1.16 27.13 20.38
C PRO A 836 -2.41 26.66 21.15
N ASP A 837 -2.58 27.10 22.41
CA ASP A 837 -3.75 26.74 23.22
C ASP A 837 -5.07 27.21 22.61
N LEU A 838 -5.10 28.43 22.06
CA LEU A 838 -6.31 28.99 21.45
C LEU A 838 -6.65 28.30 20.13
N LEU A 839 -5.63 27.92 19.36
CA LEU A 839 -5.83 27.12 18.15
C LEU A 839 -6.33 25.71 18.50
N ALA A 840 -5.73 25.06 19.50
CA ALA A 840 -6.15 23.75 19.98
C ALA A 840 -7.59 23.77 20.50
N GLN A 841 -7.99 24.80 21.24
CA GLN A 841 -9.38 25.00 21.68
C GLN A 841 -10.33 25.16 20.49
N THR A 842 -9.95 25.98 19.50
CA THR A 842 -10.74 26.17 18.27
C THR A 842 -10.95 24.82 17.57
N VAL A 843 -9.88 24.03 17.40
CA VAL A 843 -9.94 22.72 16.73
C VAL A 843 -10.80 21.73 17.53
N ALA A 844 -10.65 21.66 18.85
CA ALA A 844 -11.45 20.77 19.71
C ALA A 844 -12.96 21.08 19.61
N ASN A 845 -13.32 22.36 19.51
CA ASN A 845 -14.70 22.81 19.32
C ASN A 845 -15.20 22.68 17.86
N SER A 846 -14.37 22.19 16.93
CA SER A 846 -14.73 22.05 15.52
C SER A 846 -15.16 20.63 15.18
N PHE A 847 -15.83 20.48 14.04
CA PHE A 847 -16.25 19.18 13.51
C PHE A 847 -16.10 19.15 11.99
N LEU A 848 -15.51 18.07 11.49
CA LEU A 848 -15.29 17.83 10.07
C LEU A 848 -16.23 16.75 9.54
N ILE A 849 -17.10 17.12 8.60
CA ILE A 849 -17.72 16.18 7.69
C ILE A 849 -16.76 16.00 6.51
N SER A 850 -16.07 14.86 6.47
CA SER A 850 -15.42 14.34 5.28
C SER A 850 -16.53 13.80 4.37
N SER A 851 -16.80 14.55 3.30
CA SER A 851 -17.86 14.30 2.36
C SER A 851 -17.28 13.77 1.07
N ASP A 852 -17.40 12.45 0.87
CA ASP A 852 -16.93 11.73 -0.31
C ASP A 852 -18.00 10.72 -0.72
N VAL A 853 -18.24 10.54 -2.02
CA VAL A 853 -19.28 9.64 -2.55
C VAL A 853 -19.21 8.23 -1.95
N THR A 854 -20.38 7.59 -1.79
CA THR A 854 -20.46 6.19 -1.32
C THR A 854 -20.96 5.24 -2.39
N HIS A 855 -20.84 3.93 -2.14
CA HIS A 855 -21.30 2.91 -3.07
C HIS A 855 -22.79 2.58 -2.84
N ALA A 856 -23.65 3.08 -3.72
CA ALA A 856 -25.03 2.58 -3.80
C ALA A 856 -25.04 1.09 -4.13
N VAL A 857 -26.02 0.35 -3.60
CA VAL A 857 -26.16 -1.08 -3.84
C VAL A 857 -26.38 -1.36 -5.33
N ASN A 858 -25.49 -2.15 -5.92
CA ASN A 858 -25.62 -2.59 -7.30
C ASN A 858 -26.39 -3.91 -7.34
N PRO A 859 -27.62 -3.93 -7.90
CA PRO A 859 -28.47 -5.11 -7.88
C PRO A 859 -27.88 -6.31 -8.64
N ASN A 860 -26.93 -6.07 -9.55
CA ASN A 860 -26.27 -7.14 -10.31
C ASN A 860 -25.11 -7.80 -9.57
N PHE A 861 -24.71 -7.25 -8.41
CA PHE A 861 -23.56 -7.70 -7.62
C PHE A 861 -23.86 -7.69 -6.12
N LEU A 862 -25.08 -8.08 -5.71
CA LEU A 862 -25.50 -8.02 -4.31
C LEU A 862 -24.54 -8.73 -3.34
N ASN A 863 -23.84 -9.77 -3.80
CA ASN A 863 -22.91 -10.56 -3.00
C ASN A 863 -21.69 -9.77 -2.48
N VAL A 864 -21.34 -8.63 -3.08
CA VAL A 864 -20.20 -7.81 -2.62
C VAL A 864 -20.59 -6.72 -1.61
N TYR A 865 -21.88 -6.52 -1.37
CA TYR A 865 -22.37 -5.56 -0.40
C TYR A 865 -22.64 -6.23 0.95
N LEU A 866 -22.42 -5.49 2.04
CA LEU A 866 -22.76 -5.95 3.38
C LEU A 866 -24.25 -5.74 3.63
N GLU A 867 -24.93 -6.83 4.00
CA GLU A 867 -26.35 -6.78 4.37
C GLU A 867 -26.59 -5.71 5.44
N ASN A 868 -27.69 -4.96 5.30
CA ASN A 868 -28.06 -3.81 6.15
C ASN A 868 -27.13 -2.58 6.09
N HIS A 869 -26.03 -2.62 5.32
CA HIS A 869 -25.07 -1.51 5.16
C HIS A 869 -24.88 -1.16 3.68
N SER A 870 -25.99 -1.18 2.94
CA SER A 870 -26.06 -1.11 1.48
C SER A 870 -26.97 0.04 1.06
N PRO A 871 -26.45 1.28 0.93
CA PRO A 871 -27.28 2.44 0.68
C PRO A 871 -27.95 2.37 -0.69
N ARG A 872 -29.14 2.97 -0.80
CA ARG A 872 -29.95 3.05 -2.02
C ARG A 872 -29.97 4.49 -2.53
N LEU A 873 -30.13 4.63 -3.84
CA LEU A 873 -30.31 5.93 -4.49
C LEU A 873 -31.65 6.57 -4.10
N ASN A 874 -31.71 7.89 -4.11
CA ASN A 874 -32.90 8.72 -3.82
C ASN A 874 -33.49 8.57 -2.40
N VAL A 875 -32.69 8.12 -1.42
CA VAL A 875 -33.14 7.94 -0.03
C VAL A 875 -32.52 8.99 0.89
N GLY A 876 -31.18 9.09 0.89
CA GLY A 876 -30.45 9.99 1.76
C GLY A 876 -28.95 9.77 1.70
N VAL A 877 -28.20 10.67 2.32
CA VAL A 877 -26.73 10.57 2.45
C VAL A 877 -26.38 9.32 3.27
N SER A 878 -25.30 8.65 2.91
CA SER A 878 -24.81 7.47 3.63
C SER A 878 -23.65 7.84 4.55
N VAL A 879 -23.68 7.39 5.79
CA VAL A 879 -22.51 7.39 6.67
C VAL A 879 -21.58 6.25 6.27
N SER A 880 -20.30 6.53 6.05
CA SER A 880 -19.28 5.53 5.75
C SER A 880 -18.61 5.09 7.05
N ALA A 881 -18.80 3.83 7.42
CA ALA A 881 -18.17 3.23 8.59
C ALA A 881 -17.08 2.25 8.17
N ASP A 882 -15.94 2.30 8.84
CA ASP A 882 -14.88 1.30 8.73
C ASP A 882 -14.07 1.24 10.02
N SER A 883 -13.90 0.05 10.60
CA SER A 883 -13.18 -0.13 11.86
C SER A 883 -11.66 -0.15 11.72
N ASN A 884 -11.12 -0.05 10.49
CA ASN A 884 -9.70 -0.18 10.19
C ASN A 884 -9.05 1.15 9.79
N GLY A 885 -9.74 2.28 10.03
CA GLY A 885 -9.21 3.63 9.82
C GLY A 885 -9.21 4.09 8.36
N HIS A 886 -9.94 3.41 7.46
CA HIS A 886 -10.20 3.95 6.13
C HIS A 886 -11.17 5.15 6.16
N MET A 887 -12.00 5.20 7.20
CA MET A 887 -12.95 6.25 7.53
C MET A 887 -12.68 6.77 8.95
N THR A 888 -13.07 8.00 9.23
CA THR A 888 -12.98 8.65 10.56
C THR A 888 -14.15 8.34 11.47
N THR A 889 -15.24 7.84 10.91
CA THR A 889 -16.50 7.61 11.61
C THR A 889 -16.33 6.72 12.83
N ASP A 890 -16.81 7.23 13.96
CA ASP A 890 -16.93 6.56 15.25
C ASP A 890 -18.34 6.75 15.84
N SER A 891 -18.58 6.26 17.06
CA SER A 891 -19.89 6.38 17.70
C SER A 891 -20.31 7.82 18.02
N VAL A 892 -19.36 8.70 18.37
CA VAL A 892 -19.67 10.09 18.76
C VAL A 892 -20.04 10.89 17.52
N SER A 893 -19.21 10.79 16.48
CA SER A 893 -19.41 11.43 15.19
C SER A 893 -20.69 10.93 14.50
N TYR A 894 -20.99 9.62 14.53
CA TYR A 894 -22.27 9.08 14.07
C TYR A 894 -23.46 9.66 14.85
N GLY A 895 -23.35 9.72 16.18
CA GLY A 895 -24.37 10.33 17.03
C GLY A 895 -24.63 11.80 16.66
N PHE A 896 -23.55 12.57 16.45
CA PHE A 896 -23.60 13.96 16.04
C PHE A 896 -24.37 14.13 14.72
N ILE A 897 -24.00 13.39 13.66
CA ILE A 897 -24.67 13.54 12.37
C ILE A 897 -26.12 13.05 12.41
N LYS A 898 -26.41 12.01 13.22
CA LYS A 898 -27.80 11.54 13.41
C LYS A 898 -28.67 12.63 14.04
N ARG A 899 -28.15 13.38 15.02
CA ARG A 899 -28.87 14.50 15.64
C ARG A 899 -29.14 15.63 14.64
N VAL A 900 -28.19 15.93 13.75
CA VAL A 900 -28.41 16.87 12.64
C VAL A 900 -29.51 16.35 11.69
N ALA A 901 -29.47 15.06 11.35
CA ALA A 901 -30.46 14.43 10.47
C ALA A 901 -31.86 14.49 11.08
N ASP A 902 -32.01 14.20 12.37
CA ASP A 902 -33.28 14.30 13.11
C ASP A 902 -33.87 15.71 13.06
N ARG A 903 -33.04 16.74 13.26
CA ARG A 903 -33.47 18.15 13.25
C ARG A 903 -33.94 18.62 11.88
N THR A 904 -33.42 18.03 10.81
CA THR A 904 -33.77 18.37 9.43
C THR A 904 -34.80 17.44 8.80
N GLY A 905 -35.18 16.35 9.49
CA GLY A 905 -35.96 15.27 8.91
C GLY A 905 -35.28 14.67 7.68
N SER A 906 -33.95 14.56 7.71
CA SER A 906 -33.15 13.90 6.69
C SER A 906 -33.01 12.42 7.04
N GLU A 907 -33.15 11.56 6.05
CA GLU A 907 -32.82 10.15 6.20
C GLU A 907 -31.30 9.99 6.03
N ILE A 908 -30.67 9.21 6.90
CA ILE A 908 -29.27 8.80 6.72
C ILE A 908 -29.20 7.29 6.58
N GLN A 909 -28.35 6.85 5.66
CA GLN A 909 -28.07 5.45 5.42
C GLN A 909 -26.71 5.10 6.04
N VAL A 910 -26.34 3.83 6.00
CA VAL A 910 -25.01 3.38 6.40
C VAL A 910 -24.41 2.56 5.28
N PHE A 911 -23.15 2.84 4.96
CA PHE A 911 -22.31 2.04 4.12
C PHE A 911 -21.16 1.52 4.95
N GLN A 912 -20.94 0.21 4.90
CA GLN A 912 -19.75 -0.43 5.43
C GLN A 912 -19.41 -1.57 4.49
N ILE A 913 -18.13 -1.72 4.20
CA ILE A 913 -17.66 -2.86 3.42
C ILE A 913 -18.00 -4.16 4.15
N ARG A 914 -18.21 -5.24 3.39
CA ARG A 914 -18.12 -6.57 3.99
C ARG A 914 -16.71 -6.70 4.57
N ASN A 915 -16.55 -7.53 5.60
CA ASN A 915 -15.24 -7.72 6.22
C ASN A 915 -14.16 -8.15 5.19
N ASP A 916 -14.57 -8.59 4.00
CA ASP A 916 -13.77 -9.14 2.89
C ASP A 916 -13.43 -8.22 1.80
N SER A 917 -14.29 -7.24 1.68
CA SER A 917 -14.10 -6.32 0.61
C SER A 917 -12.93 -5.44 1.02
N ARG A 918 -12.37 -4.79 0.01
CA ARG A 918 -11.43 -3.71 0.24
C ARG A 918 -12.23 -2.41 0.36
N SER A 919 -11.86 -1.56 1.32
CA SER A 919 -12.30 -0.17 1.35
C SER A 919 -11.35 0.70 0.54
N GLY A 920 -11.88 1.73 -0.13
CA GLY A 920 -11.10 2.90 -0.48
C GLY A 920 -10.74 3.70 0.78
N GLY A 921 -9.83 4.66 0.65
CA GLY A 921 -9.67 5.72 1.65
C GLY A 921 -10.43 6.96 1.19
N THR A 922 -10.49 7.96 2.07
CA THR A 922 -11.05 9.29 1.77
C THR A 922 -10.11 10.36 2.33
N ILE A 923 -10.46 11.64 2.16
CA ILE A 923 -9.74 12.73 2.84
C ILE A 923 -9.91 12.72 4.37
N GLY A 924 -10.90 12.01 4.91
CA GLY A 924 -11.29 12.08 6.32
C GLY A 924 -10.13 11.78 7.27
N PRO A 925 -9.57 10.56 7.25
CA PRO A 925 -8.45 10.22 8.12
C PRO A 925 -7.23 11.11 7.86
N MET A 926 -7.03 11.54 6.61
CA MET A 926 -5.91 12.38 6.20
C MET A 926 -5.98 13.76 6.85
N THR A 927 -7.13 14.44 6.76
CA THR A 927 -7.33 15.78 7.28
C THR A 927 -7.55 15.76 8.80
N SER A 928 -8.33 14.81 9.32
CA SER A 928 -8.55 14.66 10.76
C SER A 928 -7.24 14.42 11.52
N ALA A 929 -6.39 13.50 11.06
CA ALA A 929 -5.11 13.24 11.72
C ALA A 929 -4.13 14.43 11.61
N GLN A 930 -4.16 15.15 10.48
CA GLN A 930 -3.29 16.32 10.26
C GLN A 930 -3.67 17.52 11.15
N ILE A 931 -4.96 17.70 11.46
CA ILE A 931 -5.46 18.85 12.24
C ILE A 931 -5.71 18.47 13.70
N GLY A 932 -6.00 17.20 13.99
CA GLY A 932 -6.47 16.73 15.30
C GLY A 932 -7.95 17.01 15.56
N MET A 933 -8.79 16.98 14.51
CA MET A 933 -10.21 17.38 14.59
C MET A 933 -11.16 16.17 14.61
N ARG A 934 -12.23 16.23 15.43
CA ARG A 934 -13.35 15.27 15.38
C ARG A 934 -13.94 15.26 13.97
N ALA A 935 -14.16 14.07 13.41
CA ALA A 935 -14.57 13.93 12.03
C ALA A 935 -15.53 12.77 11.81
N ILE A 936 -16.31 12.86 10.74
CA ILE A 936 -17.15 11.78 10.21
C ILE A 936 -16.93 11.65 8.70
N ASP A 937 -16.98 10.44 8.18
CA ASP A 937 -17.10 10.21 6.74
C ASP A 937 -18.56 9.95 6.38
N VAL A 938 -19.11 10.79 5.52
CA VAL A 938 -20.46 10.65 4.95
C VAL A 938 -20.42 10.96 3.46
N GLY A 939 -21.41 10.49 2.70
CA GLY A 939 -21.33 10.60 1.27
C GLY A 939 -22.59 10.31 0.52
N ILE A 940 -22.71 10.91 -0.65
CA ILE A 940 -23.87 10.71 -1.51
C ILE A 940 -23.70 9.39 -2.29
N PRO A 941 -24.65 8.45 -2.24
CA PRO A 941 -24.51 7.16 -2.92
C PRO A 941 -24.47 7.29 -4.44
N GLN A 942 -23.59 6.50 -5.06
CA GLN A 942 -23.52 6.34 -6.51
C GLN A 942 -23.23 4.89 -6.93
N LEU A 943 -23.58 4.57 -8.16
CA LEU A 943 -23.15 3.38 -8.87
C LEU A 943 -21.95 3.69 -9.77
N SER A 944 -21.16 2.66 -10.07
CA SER A 944 -20.08 2.73 -11.06
C SER A 944 -19.04 3.83 -10.77
N MET A 945 -18.67 3.99 -9.49
CA MET A 945 -17.53 4.80 -9.06
C MET A 945 -16.28 4.51 -9.89
N HIS A 946 -15.50 5.54 -10.20
CA HIS A 946 -14.33 5.50 -11.11
C HIS A 946 -14.60 5.15 -12.60
N SER A 947 -15.85 4.97 -13.02
CA SER A 947 -16.19 4.89 -14.44
C SER A 947 -16.07 6.26 -15.12
N ILE A 948 -15.71 6.30 -16.41
CA ILE A 948 -15.79 7.54 -17.21
C ILE A 948 -17.21 8.14 -17.20
N ARG A 949 -18.23 7.30 -16.97
CA ARG A 949 -19.63 7.67 -16.81
C ARG A 949 -20.27 6.82 -15.70
N ALA A 950 -20.61 7.47 -14.60
CA ALA A 950 -21.19 6.89 -13.40
C ALA A 950 -22.69 7.22 -13.30
N THR A 951 -23.33 6.82 -12.19
CA THR A 951 -24.76 7.05 -11.97
C THR A 951 -25.07 7.35 -10.51
N THR A 952 -25.89 8.37 -10.24
CA THR A 952 -26.47 8.62 -8.90
C THR A 952 -27.99 8.80 -9.03
N GLY A 953 -28.72 8.91 -7.93
CA GLY A 953 -30.14 9.20 -7.95
C GLY A 953 -30.41 10.66 -8.32
N SER A 954 -31.56 10.92 -8.95
CA SER A 954 -31.97 12.27 -9.31
C SER A 954 -32.17 13.20 -8.11
N LEU A 955 -32.59 12.68 -6.96
CA LEU A 955 -32.81 13.45 -5.74
C LEU A 955 -31.55 13.57 -4.86
N ASP A 956 -30.57 12.69 -5.08
CA ASP A 956 -29.39 12.54 -4.22
C ASP A 956 -28.54 13.83 -4.09
N PRO A 957 -28.30 14.64 -5.14
CA PRO A 957 -27.63 15.94 -4.98
C PRO A 957 -28.35 16.84 -3.96
N GLY A 958 -29.67 16.97 -4.08
CA GLY A 958 -30.47 17.82 -3.20
C GLY A 958 -30.68 17.25 -1.79
N LEU A 959 -30.67 15.93 -1.64
CA LEU A 959 -30.65 15.27 -0.33
C LEU A 959 -29.34 15.57 0.41
N GLY A 960 -28.21 15.59 -0.31
CA GLY A 960 -26.93 16.07 0.21
C GLY A 960 -26.99 17.52 0.69
N VAL A 961 -27.52 18.42 -0.16
CA VAL A 961 -27.70 19.84 0.21
C VAL A 961 -28.53 19.99 1.48
N LYS A 962 -29.63 19.23 1.60
CA LYS A 962 -30.50 19.27 2.78
C LYS A 962 -29.75 18.92 4.07
N LEU A 963 -29.00 17.82 4.08
CA LEU A 963 -28.26 17.38 5.26
C LEU A 963 -27.12 18.35 5.62
N PHE A 964 -26.30 18.75 4.64
CA PHE A 964 -25.15 19.63 4.88
C PHE A 964 -25.58 21.04 5.30
N LYS A 965 -26.68 21.57 4.74
CA LYS A 965 -27.27 22.82 5.21
C LYS A 965 -27.73 22.68 6.66
N GLY A 966 -28.36 21.55 6.99
CA GLY A 966 -28.74 21.21 8.35
C GLY A 966 -27.57 21.21 9.32
N PHE A 967 -26.45 20.63 8.91
CA PHE A 967 -25.22 20.62 9.70
C PHE A 967 -24.75 22.04 9.98
N PHE A 968 -24.65 22.90 8.95
CA PHE A 968 -24.26 24.30 9.15
C PHE A 968 -25.25 25.10 10.01
N ASP A 969 -26.55 24.89 9.84
CA ASP A 969 -27.58 25.65 10.56
C ASP A 969 -27.65 25.27 12.05
N HIS A 970 -27.55 23.97 12.34
CA HIS A 970 -27.74 23.43 13.69
C HIS A 970 -26.45 23.05 14.42
N PHE A 971 -25.27 23.36 13.85
CA PHE A 971 -23.98 22.98 14.39
C PHE A 971 -23.84 23.31 15.88
N GLU A 972 -24.07 24.56 16.28
CA GLU A 972 -23.92 24.97 17.67
C GLU A 972 -24.86 24.27 18.63
N GLU A 973 -26.11 24.06 18.21
CA GLU A 973 -27.11 23.42 19.06
C GLU A 973 -26.78 21.95 19.27
N VAL A 974 -26.34 21.27 18.22
CA VAL A 974 -25.96 19.85 18.28
C VAL A 974 -24.64 19.71 19.02
N ASP A 975 -23.62 20.53 18.75
CA ASP A 975 -22.31 20.44 19.43
C ASP A 975 -22.42 20.63 20.95
N LYS A 976 -23.35 21.49 21.40
CA LYS A 976 -23.68 21.63 22.83
C LYS A 976 -24.21 20.34 23.48
N GLU A 977 -24.83 19.44 22.70
CA GLU A 977 -25.28 18.13 23.19
C GLU A 977 -24.09 17.16 23.41
N PHE A 978 -22.89 17.46 22.86
CA PHE A 978 -21.71 16.59 22.86
C PHE A 978 -20.47 17.21 23.54
N THR A 979 -20.63 18.22 24.41
CA THR A 979 -19.49 18.95 25.02
C THR A 979 -18.54 18.09 25.86
N ASP A 980 -18.98 16.92 26.31
CA ASP A 980 -18.18 16.00 27.13
C ASP A 980 -17.28 15.07 26.28
N PHE A 981 -17.35 15.15 24.95
CA PHE A 981 -16.58 14.34 23.98
C PHE A 981 -15.68 15.21 23.11
#